data_AF-A0A2W7JAA8-F1
#
_entry.id   AF-A0A2W7JAA8-F1
#
_cell.length_a   1.000
_cell.length_b   1.000
_cell.length_c   1.000
_cell.angle_alpha   90.00
_cell.angle_beta   90.00
_cell.angle_gamma   90.00
#
_symmetry.space_group_name_H-M   'P 1'
#
loop_
_entity.id
_entity.type
_entity.pdbx_description
1 polymer ?
#
loop_
_entity_poly.entity_id
_entity_poly.type
_entity_poly.pdbx_seq_one_letter_code
_entity_poly.pdbx_strand_id
1 'polypeptide(L)'
;MESNKLESVLNKFTGVNEAVEQLSGQLKFIPSFASLLQDCLAEDMWRLVPELYISKVFINYRGAATAQEPTGSLNDVLMECLLRGSAPNYNPDQYGVYDWLNDTDESARYADLDVGTVSQFIAELLRTLPAKFVVALDQYWARNTGNNVMRKGLLRSYAVKLFWQELNNVTQEGGVTPEDEKKIHALTSPLVPSAFYGVAVQLHDGVFKTLASAFVMRLDGQSSGAIVPAADSAMILYTANAGVEKFATSAALHQEVRKRLSTPASRGELLKDLAVENALKVEADPGIRYPRIDTDVFGVGTDALLAKQRADISRQLKGLSGSRTDKENVIREVNALLPLKELLENAKHRTAALIKLISKNAWPEWLKRSSERDQKIYVDLERTLLQSEVDLHRRVGHVASLKAYTRNSVQDFIFRRAALHVDPDFVLVTLNYNFRMGVKEIRHQETKTLTELFMYGLHDKAARYQLKINGEHARDLTPSFIESAIETLDVRMKYAALRNAAYKEPEVQDAIHENLARVTALSVFAAGLQGHLKAQSLDMVKRCNLGDTSLITHGLSFRDDYQAFKDLTVYTSKSNGALVPCVLYAPGAPGGKDWFEFDNVWLLKEHVAKWVLVPGGKDYLIDQCHLKDRGKLVDEINKSGAAVIAGQSSRINSVTWMSLPQRRFEDSVRQLLAWAEYEVEFVTPGWFRQAKLSERQCLARLSTEQSAIYELAKDKVNVQPFQVFARELVKKRVNDYLLRSGPHPEIDPDQVEITIAGHQPMTLTQLFINWEIWRSDTSSFVKALAWFDTVVKSLVNVHDLLRTATFRSRDGTSVGRLSAAVINDLIGVLPGDQYIDYLKSTFLNPGGGDLSTRPEVYGKLKQNKLQFDALTQRMQGNLSVEQYTWLNAVLEELHITASTANGEVYRFVVNGKRVEGGYVFARKGTTEKIIYLPAAYDGKNFVSLESYAAELKMHARWDIVKSVRSRDQEVVRNYLFEVLKGYHDFTLTLGRPIRFSDDYAPMIELFIAETDDQTTSLSEAFWRDTLIVAEFAVDIVSLLIPPVGVAATLLKATRSIVLGVIAHHNGYEKQANGHFSAAWVGLISLYVGTVAGIGGANAGLSHLSRINDFAGIVSTVTGVEVGVNYLTYVAGRSLASTTGSVTTSIR
;
A
#
# COMPACT_ATOMS: atom_id res chain seq x y z
N MET A 1 -19.47 5.14 -7.36
CA MET A 1 -19.41 4.45 -8.68
C MET A 1 -17.96 4.12 -9.09
N GLU A 2 -16.95 4.93 -8.77
CA GLU A 2 -15.54 4.69 -9.11
C GLU A 2 -14.77 3.76 -8.15
N SER A 3 -15.15 3.65 -6.87
CA SER A 3 -14.60 2.64 -5.94
C SER A 3 -14.77 1.20 -6.45
N ASN A 4 -15.93 0.90 -7.06
CA ASN A 4 -16.21 -0.40 -7.69
C ASN A 4 -15.36 -0.65 -8.95
N LYS A 5 -14.88 0.40 -9.65
CA LYS A 5 -13.97 0.24 -10.79
C LYS A 5 -12.56 -0.12 -10.32
N LEU A 6 -12.10 0.44 -9.20
CA LEU A 6 -10.74 0.23 -8.68
C LEU A 6 -10.58 -1.14 -8.02
N GLU A 7 -11.59 -1.57 -7.24
CA GLU A 7 -11.69 -2.92 -6.68
C GLU A 7 -11.81 -3.98 -7.79
N SER A 8 -12.56 -3.67 -8.85
CA SER A 8 -12.62 -4.47 -10.08
C SER A 8 -11.24 -4.60 -10.74
N VAL A 9 -10.48 -3.50 -10.90
CA VAL A 9 -9.13 -3.54 -11.49
C VAL A 9 -8.17 -4.38 -10.62
N LEU A 10 -8.18 -4.23 -9.30
CA LEU A 10 -7.32 -4.99 -8.39
C LEU A 10 -7.65 -6.50 -8.39
N ASN A 11 -8.93 -6.85 -8.43
CA ASN A 11 -9.38 -8.24 -8.51
C ASN A 11 -9.01 -8.90 -9.85
N LYS A 12 -9.08 -8.16 -10.97
CA LYS A 12 -8.60 -8.62 -12.29
C LYS A 12 -7.11 -8.94 -12.30
N PHE A 13 -6.30 -8.11 -11.65
CA PHE A 13 -4.86 -8.36 -11.50
C PHE A 13 -4.55 -9.57 -10.62
N THR A 14 -5.30 -9.73 -9.53
CA THR A 14 -5.12 -10.84 -8.60
C THR A 14 -5.36 -12.19 -9.30
N GLY A 15 -6.42 -12.28 -10.12
CA GLY A 15 -6.75 -13.51 -10.83
C GLY A 15 -5.68 -13.99 -11.82
N VAL A 16 -5.17 -13.09 -12.68
CA VAL A 16 -4.12 -13.42 -13.66
C VAL A 16 -2.80 -13.76 -12.96
N ASN A 17 -2.44 -12.99 -11.93
CA ASN A 17 -1.21 -13.21 -11.19
C ASN A 17 -1.23 -14.56 -10.44
N GLU A 18 -2.37 -14.94 -9.85
CA GLU A 18 -2.53 -16.25 -9.20
C GLU A 18 -2.32 -17.41 -10.20
N ALA A 19 -2.82 -17.28 -11.43
CA ALA A 19 -2.61 -18.30 -12.47
C ALA A 19 -1.14 -18.35 -12.94
N VAL A 20 -0.46 -17.21 -13.04
CA VAL A 20 0.99 -17.14 -13.34
C VAL A 20 1.82 -17.73 -12.20
N GLU A 21 1.47 -17.46 -10.94
CA GLU A 21 2.12 -18.04 -9.75
C GLU A 21 1.96 -19.56 -9.71
N GLN A 22 0.76 -20.07 -10.00
CA GLN A 22 0.50 -21.51 -10.06
C GLN A 22 1.30 -22.18 -11.19
N LEU A 23 1.38 -21.56 -12.37
CA LEU A 23 2.24 -22.03 -13.46
C LEU A 23 3.72 -22.03 -13.05
N SER A 24 4.20 -20.94 -12.46
CA SER A 24 5.58 -20.81 -11.96
C SER A 24 5.92 -21.88 -10.92
N GLY A 25 5.00 -22.14 -9.98
CA GLY A 25 5.14 -23.20 -8.98
C GLY A 25 5.32 -24.58 -9.60
N GLN A 26 4.63 -24.88 -10.71
CA GLN A 26 4.79 -26.16 -11.41
C GLN A 26 6.07 -26.25 -12.22
N LEU A 27 6.48 -25.16 -12.90
CA LEU A 27 7.70 -25.15 -13.70
C LEU A 27 8.97 -25.33 -12.83
N LYS A 28 8.93 -24.95 -11.55
CA LYS A 28 10.03 -25.20 -10.59
C LYS A 28 10.32 -26.68 -10.33
N PHE A 29 9.35 -27.57 -10.56
CA PHE A 29 9.53 -29.02 -10.34
C PHE A 29 10.10 -29.75 -11.57
N ILE A 30 10.40 -29.04 -12.66
CA ILE A 30 11.07 -29.64 -13.81
C ILE A 30 12.49 -30.03 -13.41
N PRO A 31 12.94 -31.27 -13.70
CA PRO A 31 14.22 -31.74 -13.19
C PRO A 31 15.38 -31.04 -13.88
N SER A 32 16.51 -30.92 -13.19
CA SER A 32 17.75 -30.40 -13.77
C SER A 32 18.34 -31.41 -14.76
N PHE A 33 19.32 -30.95 -15.56
CA PHE A 33 20.09 -31.83 -16.44
C PHE A 33 20.70 -33.01 -15.68
N ALA A 34 21.27 -32.78 -14.49
CA ALA A 34 21.86 -33.83 -13.67
C ALA A 34 20.82 -34.87 -13.20
N SER A 35 19.61 -34.43 -12.85
CA SER A 35 18.53 -35.34 -12.44
C SER A 35 18.04 -36.20 -13.61
N LEU A 36 17.87 -35.61 -14.81
CA LEU A 36 17.47 -36.38 -16.00
C LEU A 36 18.58 -37.31 -16.48
N LEU A 37 19.83 -36.89 -16.35
CA LEU A 37 21.00 -37.71 -16.65
C LEU A 37 21.06 -38.95 -15.75
N GLN A 38 20.75 -38.79 -14.46
CA GLN A 38 20.59 -39.90 -13.52
C GLN A 38 19.45 -40.83 -13.94
N ASP A 39 18.28 -40.28 -14.32
CA ASP A 39 17.13 -41.08 -14.79
C ASP A 39 17.48 -41.90 -16.05
N CYS A 40 18.35 -41.40 -16.93
CA CYS A 40 18.82 -42.14 -18.11
C CYS A 40 19.62 -43.41 -17.77
N LEU A 41 20.26 -43.44 -16.59
CA LEU A 41 21.05 -44.57 -16.11
C LEU A 41 20.22 -45.50 -15.21
N ALA A 42 19.20 -44.95 -14.53
CA ALA A 42 18.35 -45.65 -13.59
C ALA A 42 17.67 -46.88 -14.16
N GLU A 43 17.13 -46.79 -15.38
CA GLU A 43 16.41 -47.92 -15.98
C GLU A 43 17.33 -49.11 -16.28
N ASP A 44 18.54 -48.86 -16.80
CA ASP A 44 19.50 -49.92 -17.13
C ASP A 44 20.05 -50.59 -15.87
N MET A 45 20.33 -49.81 -14.82
CA MET A 45 20.85 -50.33 -13.55
C MET A 45 19.79 -51.04 -12.72
N TRP A 46 18.54 -50.58 -12.74
CA TRP A 46 17.44 -51.24 -12.03
C TRP A 46 17.13 -52.63 -12.58
N ARG A 47 17.35 -52.85 -13.89
CA ARG A 47 17.25 -54.18 -14.52
C ARG A 47 18.34 -55.15 -14.02
N LEU A 48 19.50 -54.64 -13.62
CA LEU A 48 20.60 -55.43 -13.08
C LEU A 48 20.44 -55.67 -11.57
N VAL A 49 20.15 -54.61 -10.82
CA VAL A 49 19.95 -54.62 -9.36
C VAL A 49 18.60 -53.97 -9.03
N PRO A 50 17.54 -54.78 -8.81
CA PRO A 50 16.24 -54.26 -8.43
C PRO A 50 16.31 -53.42 -7.15
N GLU A 51 15.53 -52.33 -7.11
CA GLU A 51 15.48 -51.38 -5.97
C GLU A 51 16.76 -50.56 -5.71
N LEU A 52 17.72 -50.57 -6.64
CA LEU A 52 18.91 -49.75 -6.53
C LEU A 52 18.58 -48.25 -6.63
N TYR A 53 18.90 -47.50 -5.59
CA TYR A 53 18.80 -46.03 -5.58
C TYR A 53 20.13 -45.42 -6.04
N ILE A 54 20.24 -44.99 -7.30
CA ILE A 54 21.48 -44.43 -7.88
C ILE A 54 22.08 -43.29 -7.03
N SER A 55 21.25 -42.49 -6.34
CA SER A 55 21.71 -41.42 -5.46
C SER A 55 22.44 -41.89 -4.20
N LYS A 56 22.42 -43.20 -3.91
CA LYS A 56 23.14 -43.88 -2.83
C LYS A 56 24.23 -44.83 -3.34
N VAL A 57 24.65 -44.67 -4.59
CA VAL A 57 25.72 -45.47 -5.19
C VAL A 57 26.96 -44.60 -5.30
N PHE A 58 28.07 -45.07 -4.74
CA PHE A 58 29.34 -44.36 -4.69
C PHE A 58 30.46 -45.19 -5.30
N ILE A 59 31.37 -44.54 -6.02
CA ILE A 59 32.62 -45.14 -6.48
C ILE A 59 33.75 -44.66 -5.56
N ASN A 60 34.33 -45.58 -4.79
CA ASN A 60 35.40 -45.26 -3.85
C ASN A 60 36.73 -45.89 -4.29
N TYR A 61 37.82 -45.17 -4.00
CA TYR A 61 39.19 -45.60 -4.26
C TYR A 61 39.82 -46.20 -2.99
N ARG A 62 40.50 -47.33 -3.14
CA ARG A 62 41.09 -48.13 -2.07
C ARG A 62 42.62 -48.02 -1.96
N GLY A 63 43.27 -47.32 -2.87
CA GLY A 63 44.73 -47.21 -2.89
C GLY A 63 45.27 -46.11 -1.97
N ALA A 64 46.58 -46.16 -1.72
CA ALA A 64 47.28 -45.16 -0.88
C ALA A 64 47.67 -43.87 -1.64
N ALA A 65 47.52 -43.84 -2.97
CA ALA A 65 47.85 -42.70 -3.82
C ALA A 65 46.60 -41.84 -4.14
N THR A 66 46.76 -40.77 -4.92
CA THR A 66 45.61 -40.00 -5.40
C THR A 66 44.86 -40.78 -6.49
N ALA A 67 43.52 -40.84 -6.42
CA ALA A 67 42.70 -41.48 -7.44
C ALA A 67 42.92 -40.84 -8.82
N GLN A 68 43.15 -41.68 -9.84
CA GLN A 68 43.35 -41.25 -11.23
C GLN A 68 42.03 -41.15 -12.00
N GLU A 69 41.04 -41.95 -11.62
CA GLU A 69 39.69 -41.97 -12.17
C GLU A 69 38.71 -41.26 -11.23
N PRO A 70 37.59 -40.72 -11.75
CA PRO A 70 36.61 -40.01 -10.93
C PRO A 70 36.02 -40.92 -9.84
N THR A 71 35.83 -40.35 -8.65
CA THR A 71 35.26 -41.02 -7.47
C THR A 71 34.20 -40.13 -6.84
N GLY A 72 33.37 -40.67 -5.96
CA GLY A 72 32.26 -39.95 -5.33
C GLY A 72 30.91 -40.55 -5.69
N SER A 73 29.84 -39.76 -5.66
CA SER A 73 28.52 -40.25 -6.06
C SER A 73 28.52 -40.65 -7.53
N LEU A 74 27.73 -41.67 -7.88
CA LEU A 74 27.66 -42.13 -9.27
C LEU A 74 27.21 -41.01 -10.23
N ASN A 75 26.41 -40.05 -9.74
CA ASN A 75 26.01 -38.89 -10.53
C ASN A 75 27.18 -37.92 -10.79
N ASP A 76 28.04 -37.68 -9.79
CA ASP A 76 29.22 -36.83 -9.94
C ASP A 76 30.25 -37.48 -10.87
N VAL A 77 30.43 -38.81 -10.73
CA VAL A 77 31.26 -39.61 -11.63
C VAL A 77 30.75 -39.51 -13.06
N LEU A 78 29.44 -39.70 -13.27
CA LEU A 78 28.82 -39.61 -14.59
C LEU A 78 28.97 -38.20 -15.20
N MET A 79 28.79 -37.15 -14.39
CA MET A 79 28.98 -35.76 -14.82
C MET A 79 30.44 -35.49 -15.23
N GLU A 80 31.41 -35.92 -14.42
CA GLU A 80 32.84 -35.74 -14.74
C GLU A 80 33.25 -36.56 -15.98
N CYS A 81 32.72 -37.78 -16.16
CA CYS A 81 32.93 -38.57 -17.37
C CYS A 81 32.32 -37.92 -18.62
N LEU A 82 31.14 -37.30 -18.49
CA LEU A 82 30.54 -36.50 -19.56
C LEU A 82 31.44 -35.33 -19.95
N LEU A 83 31.93 -34.57 -18.97
CA LEU A 83 32.83 -33.43 -19.18
C LEU A 83 34.17 -33.87 -19.83
N ARG A 84 34.76 -34.97 -19.37
CA ARG A 84 35.97 -35.56 -19.96
C ARG A 84 35.71 -36.11 -21.37
N GLY A 85 34.50 -36.64 -21.63
CA GLY A 85 34.13 -37.28 -22.89
C GLY A 85 34.61 -38.72 -23.01
N SER A 86 34.96 -39.35 -21.90
CA SER A 86 35.40 -40.74 -21.84
C SER A 86 34.84 -41.41 -20.60
N ALA A 87 34.45 -42.67 -20.73
CA ALA A 87 34.11 -43.51 -19.59
C ALA A 87 35.36 -43.75 -18.72
N PRO A 88 35.19 -43.99 -17.41
CA PRO A 88 36.31 -44.22 -16.51
C PRO A 88 36.89 -45.62 -16.72
N ASN A 89 38.22 -45.76 -16.64
CA ASN A 89 38.89 -47.06 -16.74
C ASN A 89 39.31 -47.55 -15.34
N TYR A 90 38.34 -48.05 -14.58
CA TYR A 90 38.60 -48.49 -13.22
C TYR A 90 39.39 -49.81 -13.18
N ASN A 91 40.42 -49.84 -12.34
CA ASN A 91 41.04 -51.09 -11.92
C ASN A 91 40.20 -51.72 -10.76
N PRO A 92 39.61 -52.92 -10.93
CA PRO A 92 38.80 -53.57 -9.91
C PRO A 92 39.53 -53.86 -8.60
N ASP A 93 40.87 -53.87 -8.58
CA ASP A 93 41.67 -54.03 -7.36
C ASP A 93 41.79 -52.73 -6.56
N GLN A 94 41.58 -51.57 -7.21
CA GLN A 94 41.80 -50.24 -6.62
C GLN A 94 40.52 -49.44 -6.45
N TYR A 95 39.44 -49.79 -7.16
CA TYR A 95 38.15 -49.11 -7.10
C TYR A 95 37.04 -50.12 -6.78
N GLY A 96 35.96 -49.65 -6.15
CA GLY A 96 34.78 -50.47 -5.85
C GLY A 96 33.50 -49.63 -5.86
N VAL A 97 32.35 -50.31 -5.90
CA VAL A 97 31.02 -49.70 -5.85
C VAL A 97 30.43 -49.95 -4.46
N TYR A 98 30.05 -48.88 -3.77
CA TYR A 98 29.64 -48.90 -2.36
C TYR A 98 28.34 -48.13 -2.13
N ASP A 99 27.65 -48.44 -1.03
CA ASP A 99 26.43 -47.74 -0.61
C ASP A 99 26.69 -46.45 0.19
N TRP A 100 27.96 -46.20 0.56
CA TRP A 100 28.40 -45.02 1.30
C TRP A 100 29.65 -44.35 0.72
N LEU A 101 29.76 -43.03 0.90
CA LEU A 101 30.87 -42.22 0.38
C LEU A 101 32.16 -42.46 1.21
N ASN A 102 33.28 -42.72 0.54
CA ASN A 102 34.59 -42.99 1.15
C ASN A 102 34.69 -44.24 2.05
N ASP A 103 33.66 -45.09 2.06
CA ASP A 103 33.72 -46.40 2.73
C ASP A 103 34.38 -47.43 1.81
N THR A 104 35.28 -48.24 2.36
CA THR A 104 36.00 -49.29 1.64
C THR A 104 35.87 -50.66 2.32
N ASP A 105 35.00 -50.78 3.34
CA ASP A 105 34.65 -52.05 3.95
C ASP A 105 33.96 -52.96 2.93
N GLU A 106 34.37 -54.23 2.87
CA GLU A 106 33.76 -55.21 1.94
C GLU A 106 32.29 -55.50 2.28
N SER A 107 31.83 -55.19 3.51
CA SER A 107 30.40 -55.29 3.88
C SER A 107 29.51 -54.19 3.30
N ALA A 108 30.08 -53.04 2.94
CA ALA A 108 29.40 -51.92 2.30
C ALA A 108 29.43 -51.97 0.75
N ARG A 109 30.11 -52.99 0.19
CA ARG A 109 30.31 -53.15 -1.24
C ARG A 109 29.11 -53.86 -1.88
N TYR A 110 28.64 -53.36 -3.02
CA TYR A 110 27.61 -54.05 -3.79
C TYR A 110 28.17 -55.33 -4.42
N ALA A 111 27.57 -56.48 -4.10
CA ALA A 111 27.98 -57.78 -4.64
C ALA A 111 27.60 -57.98 -6.11
N ASP A 112 26.44 -57.45 -6.51
CA ASP A 112 25.84 -57.62 -7.84
C ASP A 112 26.14 -56.47 -8.82
N LEU A 113 26.98 -55.50 -8.42
CA LEU A 113 27.34 -54.35 -9.24
C LEU A 113 28.83 -54.01 -9.07
N ASP A 114 29.65 -54.40 -10.04
CA ASP A 114 31.08 -54.09 -10.06
C ASP A 114 31.42 -52.82 -10.88
N VAL A 115 32.63 -52.28 -10.65
CA VAL A 115 33.10 -51.05 -11.31
C VAL A 115 33.26 -51.18 -12.82
N GLY A 116 33.54 -52.38 -13.35
CA GLY A 116 33.62 -52.62 -14.79
C GLY A 116 32.25 -52.55 -15.45
N THR A 117 31.24 -53.13 -14.81
CA THR A 117 29.83 -53.02 -15.23
C THR A 117 29.37 -51.56 -15.21
N VAL A 118 29.70 -50.79 -14.17
CA VAL A 118 29.41 -49.35 -14.10
C VAL A 118 30.10 -48.59 -15.25
N SER A 119 31.38 -48.85 -15.53
CA SER A 119 32.11 -48.23 -16.65
C SER A 119 31.47 -48.51 -18.01
N GLN A 120 30.96 -49.73 -18.24
CA GLN A 120 30.26 -50.10 -19.48
C GLN A 120 28.94 -49.34 -19.64
N PHE A 121 28.15 -49.23 -18.57
CA PHE A 121 26.90 -48.46 -18.61
C PHE A 121 27.16 -46.97 -18.87
N ILE A 122 28.20 -46.39 -18.23
CA ILE A 122 28.59 -45.01 -18.50
C ILE A 122 29.04 -44.85 -19.96
N ALA A 123 29.85 -45.76 -20.51
CA ALA A 123 30.30 -45.71 -21.89
C ALA A 123 29.13 -45.75 -22.89
N GLU A 124 28.18 -46.66 -22.70
CA GLU A 124 27.01 -46.79 -23.56
C GLU A 124 26.06 -45.59 -23.42
N LEU A 125 25.89 -45.06 -22.20
CA LEU A 125 25.11 -43.85 -21.96
C LEU A 125 25.75 -42.65 -22.66
N LEU A 126 27.06 -42.42 -22.55
CA LEU A 126 27.74 -41.32 -23.26
C LEU A 126 27.54 -41.39 -24.78
N ARG A 127 27.51 -42.59 -25.36
CA ARG A 127 27.28 -42.81 -26.80
C ARG A 127 25.82 -42.55 -27.22
N THR A 128 24.87 -42.84 -26.34
CA THR A 128 23.42 -42.80 -26.64
C THR A 128 22.67 -41.67 -25.95
N LEU A 129 23.39 -40.78 -25.24
CA LEU A 129 22.83 -39.77 -24.35
C LEU A 129 21.78 -38.88 -25.03
N PRO A 130 21.97 -38.32 -26.25
CA PRO A 130 20.94 -37.48 -26.86
C PRO A 130 19.58 -38.18 -27.03
N ALA A 131 19.58 -39.48 -27.31
CA ALA A 131 18.36 -40.27 -27.47
C ALA A 131 17.75 -40.64 -26.11
N LYS A 132 18.55 -41.16 -25.17
CA LYS A 132 18.08 -41.55 -23.83
C LYS A 132 17.56 -40.35 -23.02
N PHE A 133 18.22 -39.21 -23.13
CA PHE A 133 17.84 -37.97 -22.43
C PHE A 133 16.46 -37.46 -22.86
N VAL A 134 16.18 -37.51 -24.16
CA VAL A 134 14.87 -37.12 -24.70
C VAL A 134 13.77 -38.08 -24.22
N VAL A 135 14.06 -39.38 -24.16
CA VAL A 135 13.10 -40.39 -23.64
C VAL A 135 12.82 -40.14 -22.15
N ALA A 136 13.85 -39.86 -21.34
CA ALA A 136 13.67 -39.52 -19.93
C ALA A 136 12.80 -38.26 -19.74
N LEU A 137 13.01 -37.24 -20.59
CA LEU A 137 12.18 -36.03 -20.58
C LEU A 137 10.71 -36.30 -20.99
N ASP A 138 10.49 -37.13 -22.01
CA ASP A 138 9.13 -37.53 -22.44
C ASP A 138 8.42 -38.33 -21.33
N GLN A 139 9.13 -39.24 -20.66
CA GLN A 139 8.62 -39.98 -19.51
C GLN A 139 8.26 -39.05 -18.35
N TYR A 140 9.08 -38.04 -18.05
CA TYR A 140 8.78 -37.04 -17.04
C TYR A 140 7.42 -36.37 -17.31
N TRP A 141 7.18 -35.91 -18.54
CA TRP A 141 5.91 -35.26 -18.91
C TRP A 141 4.70 -36.21 -18.92
N ALA A 142 4.94 -37.51 -19.16
CA ALA A 142 3.92 -38.55 -19.14
C ALA A 142 3.57 -39.07 -17.72
N ARG A 143 4.41 -38.81 -16.70
CA ARG A 143 4.17 -39.26 -15.32
C ARG A 143 2.97 -38.53 -14.69
N ASN A 144 2.23 -39.26 -13.86
CA ASN A 144 1.19 -38.69 -13.02
C ASN A 144 1.78 -37.95 -11.81
N THR A 145 1.10 -36.89 -11.39
CA THR A 145 1.34 -36.23 -10.11
C THR A 145 0.56 -36.93 -8.99
N GLY A 146 0.77 -36.54 -7.73
CA GLY A 146 0.07 -37.11 -6.57
C GLY A 146 -1.46 -37.07 -6.65
N ASN A 147 -2.03 -36.23 -7.53
CA ASN A 147 -3.46 -36.14 -7.80
C ASN A 147 -3.92 -36.95 -9.03
N ASN A 148 -3.10 -37.88 -9.52
CA ASN A 148 -3.37 -38.77 -10.67
C ASN A 148 -3.61 -38.05 -12.01
N VAL A 149 -3.15 -36.79 -12.14
CA VAL A 149 -3.14 -36.03 -13.40
C VAL A 149 -1.74 -36.05 -13.99
N MET A 150 -1.61 -36.38 -15.29
CA MET A 150 -0.34 -36.31 -16.02
C MET A 150 0.25 -34.89 -15.95
N ARG A 151 1.57 -34.75 -15.80
CA ARG A 151 2.25 -33.43 -15.76
C ARG A 151 1.96 -32.58 -16.99
N LYS A 152 1.93 -33.17 -18.19
CA LYS A 152 1.49 -32.45 -19.42
C LYS A 152 0.03 -31.97 -19.35
N GLY A 153 -0.84 -32.72 -18.68
CA GLY A 153 -2.25 -32.35 -18.47
C GLY A 153 -2.39 -31.15 -17.52
N LEU A 154 -1.51 -31.02 -16.53
CA LEU A 154 -1.43 -29.84 -15.68
C LEU A 154 -1.01 -28.61 -16.49
N LEU A 155 0.04 -28.72 -17.31
CA LEU A 155 0.50 -27.61 -18.16
C LEU A 155 -0.63 -27.08 -19.06
N ARG A 156 -1.36 -28.00 -19.71
CA ARG A 156 -2.57 -27.69 -20.47
C ARG A 156 -3.61 -26.97 -19.61
N SER A 157 -3.90 -27.45 -18.40
CA SER A 157 -4.92 -26.84 -17.53
C SER A 157 -4.59 -25.40 -17.14
N TYR A 158 -3.31 -25.08 -16.92
CA TYR A 158 -2.88 -23.71 -16.64
C TYR A 158 -2.97 -22.82 -17.88
N ALA A 159 -2.62 -23.34 -19.06
CA ALA A 159 -2.79 -22.60 -20.32
C ALA A 159 -4.27 -22.24 -20.58
N VAL A 160 -5.18 -23.18 -20.33
CA VAL A 160 -6.64 -22.94 -20.40
C VAL A 160 -7.07 -21.87 -19.39
N LYS A 161 -6.63 -21.98 -18.13
CA LYS A 161 -6.98 -21.02 -17.07
C LYS A 161 -6.50 -19.62 -17.42
N LEU A 162 -5.26 -19.47 -17.90
CA LEU A 162 -4.69 -18.19 -18.32
C LEU A 162 -5.47 -17.58 -19.48
N PHE A 163 -5.76 -18.36 -20.53
CA PHE A 163 -6.52 -17.87 -21.68
C PHE A 163 -7.89 -17.29 -21.28
N TRP A 164 -8.64 -18.00 -20.45
CA TRP A 164 -9.98 -17.55 -20.05
C TRP A 164 -9.96 -16.33 -19.13
N GLN A 165 -8.97 -16.24 -18.23
CA GLN A 165 -8.79 -15.05 -17.42
C GLN A 165 -8.40 -13.83 -18.27
N GLU A 166 -7.51 -14.02 -19.25
CA GLU A 166 -7.12 -12.98 -20.19
C GLU A 166 -8.31 -12.51 -21.03
N LEU A 167 -9.10 -13.44 -21.60
CA LEU A 167 -10.28 -13.10 -22.41
C LEU A 167 -11.32 -12.30 -21.62
N ASN A 168 -11.63 -12.72 -20.40
CA ASN A 168 -12.57 -12.00 -19.53
C ASN A 168 -12.07 -10.58 -19.26
N ASN A 169 -10.78 -10.42 -18.94
CA ASN A 169 -10.19 -9.11 -18.68
C ASN A 169 -10.19 -8.22 -19.94
N VAL A 170 -9.81 -8.75 -21.10
CA VAL A 170 -9.83 -8.01 -22.38
C VAL A 170 -11.26 -7.58 -22.74
N THR A 171 -12.26 -8.44 -22.47
CA THR A 171 -13.66 -8.13 -22.75
C THR A 171 -14.20 -7.01 -21.86
N GLN A 172 -13.88 -7.04 -20.56
CA GLN A 172 -14.26 -5.98 -19.63
C GLN A 172 -13.62 -4.62 -19.96
N GLU A 173 -12.45 -4.64 -20.60
CA GLU A 173 -11.74 -3.44 -21.05
C GLU A 173 -12.07 -3.05 -22.51
N GLY A 174 -13.09 -3.68 -23.11
CA GLY A 174 -13.60 -3.31 -24.43
C GLY A 174 -12.70 -3.71 -25.61
N GLY A 175 -11.67 -4.53 -25.39
CA GLY A 175 -10.85 -5.10 -26.47
C GLY A 175 -11.60 -6.17 -27.27
N VAL A 176 -12.54 -6.86 -26.62
CA VAL A 176 -13.50 -7.80 -27.21
C VAL A 176 -14.90 -7.42 -26.70
N THR A 177 -15.95 -7.64 -27.48
CA THR A 177 -17.31 -7.33 -27.01
C THR A 177 -17.85 -8.46 -26.12
N PRO A 178 -18.71 -8.18 -25.13
CA PRO A 178 -19.35 -9.24 -24.32
C PRO A 178 -20.13 -10.27 -25.16
N GLU A 179 -20.62 -9.87 -26.32
CA GLU A 179 -21.29 -10.77 -27.26
C GLU A 179 -20.31 -11.72 -27.96
N ASP A 180 -19.12 -11.24 -28.31
CA ASP A 180 -18.06 -12.09 -28.87
C ASP A 180 -17.51 -13.06 -27.82
N GLU A 181 -17.38 -12.65 -26.56
CA GLU A 181 -16.98 -13.53 -25.46
C GLU A 181 -17.97 -14.70 -25.29
N LYS A 182 -19.28 -14.43 -25.32
CA LYS A 182 -20.32 -15.48 -25.32
C LYS A 182 -20.18 -16.42 -26.51
N LYS A 183 -19.89 -15.90 -27.70
CA LYS A 183 -19.64 -16.73 -28.89
C LYS A 183 -18.41 -17.60 -28.71
N ILE A 184 -17.32 -17.07 -28.17
CA ILE A 184 -16.10 -17.83 -27.88
C ILE A 184 -16.40 -18.98 -26.89
N HIS A 185 -17.16 -18.72 -25.83
CA HIS A 185 -17.65 -19.75 -24.91
C HIS A 185 -18.50 -20.82 -25.60
N ALA A 186 -19.40 -20.44 -26.51
CA ALA A 186 -20.21 -21.40 -27.25
C ALA A 186 -19.37 -22.26 -28.21
N LEU A 187 -18.41 -21.66 -28.90
CA LEU A 187 -17.55 -22.30 -29.92
C LEU A 187 -16.43 -23.17 -29.33
N THR A 188 -16.17 -23.05 -28.02
CA THR A 188 -15.22 -23.90 -27.28
C THR A 188 -15.87 -25.17 -26.73
N SER A 189 -17.19 -25.32 -26.89
CA SER A 189 -17.91 -26.52 -26.49
C SER A 189 -17.53 -27.70 -27.37
N PRO A 190 -17.31 -28.91 -26.80
CA PRO A 190 -17.02 -30.13 -27.58
C PRO A 190 -18.18 -30.57 -28.49
N LEU A 191 -19.35 -29.92 -28.41
CA LEU A 191 -20.56 -30.24 -29.18
C LEU A 191 -20.64 -29.51 -30.54
N VAL A 192 -19.69 -28.62 -30.85
CA VAL A 192 -19.70 -27.79 -32.07
C VAL A 192 -18.51 -28.20 -32.97
N PRO A 193 -18.65 -28.24 -34.32
CA PRO A 193 -17.51 -28.40 -35.22
C PRO A 193 -16.42 -27.37 -34.91
N SER A 194 -15.15 -27.78 -34.94
CA SER A 194 -14.07 -26.90 -34.48
C SER A 194 -14.02 -25.58 -35.25
N ALA A 195 -14.11 -24.48 -34.49
CA ALA A 195 -13.91 -23.12 -34.95
C ALA A 195 -12.44 -22.68 -34.85
N PHE A 196 -11.53 -23.59 -34.48
CA PHE A 196 -10.12 -23.32 -34.26
C PHE A 196 -9.26 -23.70 -35.46
N TYR A 197 -8.29 -22.83 -35.74
CA TYR A 197 -7.34 -22.99 -36.81
C TYR A 197 -5.94 -22.69 -36.29
N GLY A 198 -4.95 -23.49 -36.66
CA GLY A 198 -3.55 -23.19 -36.33
C GLY A 198 -3.03 -22.02 -37.15
N VAL A 199 -1.88 -21.47 -36.77
CA VAL A 199 -1.12 -20.54 -37.62
C VAL A 199 0.12 -21.27 -38.11
N ALA A 200 0.23 -21.54 -39.41
CA ALA A 200 1.34 -22.27 -40.00
C ALA A 200 2.13 -21.41 -40.99
N VAL A 201 3.46 -21.44 -40.87
CA VAL A 201 4.38 -20.72 -41.75
C VAL A 201 5.17 -21.70 -42.62
N GLN A 202 5.46 -21.29 -43.85
CA GLN A 202 6.24 -22.06 -44.81
C GLN A 202 7.74 -21.94 -44.53
N LEU A 203 8.42 -23.07 -44.51
CA LEU A 203 9.88 -23.15 -44.51
C LEU A 203 10.42 -23.09 -45.95
N HIS A 204 11.72 -22.79 -46.12
CA HIS A 204 12.38 -22.74 -47.44
C HIS A 204 12.31 -24.07 -48.22
N ASP A 205 12.05 -25.20 -47.55
CA ASP A 205 11.88 -26.53 -48.17
C ASP A 205 10.43 -26.80 -48.62
N GLY A 206 9.55 -25.80 -48.48
CA GLY A 206 8.15 -25.86 -48.86
C GLY A 206 7.21 -26.47 -47.82
N VAL A 207 7.75 -27.02 -46.71
CA VAL A 207 6.96 -27.61 -45.62
C VAL A 207 6.34 -26.52 -44.75
N PHE A 208 5.09 -26.71 -44.33
CA PHE A 208 4.43 -25.82 -43.36
C PHE A 208 4.60 -26.34 -41.93
N LYS A 209 4.96 -25.44 -41.01
CA LYS A 209 5.02 -25.74 -39.57
C LYS A 209 4.11 -24.81 -38.78
N THR A 210 3.29 -25.39 -37.92
CA THR A 210 2.37 -24.67 -37.03
C THR A 210 3.14 -24.06 -35.86
N LEU A 211 2.84 -22.81 -35.53
CA LEU A 211 3.33 -22.12 -34.34
C LEU A 211 2.71 -22.75 -33.08
N ALA A 212 3.54 -23.14 -32.11
CA ALA A 212 3.10 -23.92 -30.95
C ALA A 212 2.08 -23.19 -30.05
N SER A 213 2.15 -21.86 -29.95
CA SER A 213 1.33 -21.06 -29.03
C SER A 213 0.48 -20.03 -29.76
N ALA A 214 0.06 -20.34 -31.00
CA ALA A 214 -0.81 -19.47 -31.79
C ALA A 214 -1.96 -20.22 -32.46
N PHE A 215 -3.15 -19.63 -32.38
CA PHE A 215 -4.34 -20.15 -33.05
C PHE A 215 -5.27 -19.00 -33.44
N VAL A 216 -6.18 -19.28 -34.38
CA VAL A 216 -7.23 -18.40 -34.85
C VAL A 216 -8.57 -19.03 -34.52
N MET A 217 -9.51 -18.24 -34.01
CA MET A 217 -10.90 -18.63 -33.83
C MET A 217 -11.80 -17.83 -34.75
N ARG A 218 -12.69 -18.53 -35.44
CA ARG A 218 -13.67 -17.93 -36.34
C ARG A 218 -15.01 -17.72 -35.63
N LEU A 219 -15.44 -16.46 -35.46
CA LEU A 219 -16.58 -16.12 -34.58
C LEU A 219 -17.97 -16.42 -35.17
N ASP A 220 -18.07 -16.66 -36.48
CA ASP A 220 -19.34 -17.05 -37.11
C ASP A 220 -19.63 -18.57 -37.00
N GLY A 221 -18.70 -19.36 -36.44
CA GLY A 221 -18.83 -20.79 -36.23
C GLY A 221 -18.81 -21.65 -37.50
N GLN A 222 -18.53 -21.08 -38.69
CA GLN A 222 -18.42 -21.88 -39.90
C GLN A 222 -17.13 -22.71 -39.90
N SER A 223 -17.27 -24.00 -40.26
CA SER A 223 -16.16 -24.93 -40.35
C SER A 223 -15.73 -25.15 -41.81
N SER A 224 -14.50 -24.80 -42.14
CA SER A 224 -13.83 -25.11 -43.42
C SER A 224 -12.52 -25.85 -43.15
N GLY A 225 -11.97 -26.58 -44.13
CA GLY A 225 -10.71 -27.33 -43.93
C GLY A 225 -9.50 -26.43 -43.61
N ALA A 226 -9.54 -25.17 -44.03
CA ALA A 226 -8.60 -24.11 -43.67
C ALA A 226 -9.27 -22.73 -43.84
N ILE A 227 -8.71 -21.69 -43.22
CA ILE A 227 -9.10 -20.30 -43.52
C ILE A 227 -8.36 -19.84 -44.79
N VAL A 228 -9.12 -19.34 -45.76
CA VAL A 228 -8.62 -18.63 -46.93
C VAL A 228 -8.89 -17.14 -46.71
N PRO A 229 -7.87 -16.26 -46.70
CA PRO A 229 -8.07 -14.83 -46.41
C PRO A 229 -9.07 -14.15 -47.36
N ALA A 230 -10.13 -13.57 -46.79
CA ALA A 230 -11.21 -12.89 -47.51
C ALA A 230 -11.85 -11.77 -46.65
N ALA A 231 -12.73 -10.97 -47.26
CA ALA A 231 -13.57 -10.00 -46.54
C ALA A 231 -14.82 -10.69 -45.96
N ASP A 232 -14.59 -11.56 -44.98
CA ASP A 232 -15.58 -12.48 -44.41
C ASP A 232 -16.01 -12.08 -42.99
N SER A 233 -15.94 -12.99 -42.01
CA SER A 233 -16.37 -12.81 -40.63
C SER A 233 -15.25 -12.34 -39.70
N ALA A 234 -15.65 -11.81 -38.54
CA ALA A 234 -14.71 -11.47 -37.48
C ALA A 234 -13.94 -12.70 -36.98
N MET A 235 -12.66 -12.49 -36.70
CA MET A 235 -11.71 -13.51 -36.24
C MET A 235 -11.07 -13.08 -34.92
N ILE A 236 -10.73 -14.05 -34.09
CA ILE A 236 -9.85 -13.86 -32.94
C ILE A 236 -8.50 -14.50 -33.27
N LEU A 237 -7.41 -13.75 -33.13
CA LEU A 237 -6.06 -14.30 -33.13
C LEU A 237 -5.59 -14.40 -31.68
N TYR A 238 -5.08 -15.56 -31.30
CA TYR A 238 -4.30 -15.73 -30.09
C TYR A 238 -2.85 -15.98 -30.46
N THR A 239 -1.91 -15.24 -29.85
CA THR A 239 -0.46 -15.51 -29.94
C THR A 239 0.19 -15.43 -28.58
N ALA A 240 1.34 -16.10 -28.43
CA ALA A 240 2.07 -16.17 -27.17
C ALA A 240 2.34 -14.80 -26.52
N ASN A 241 2.70 -13.79 -27.31
CA ASN A 241 3.08 -12.47 -26.81
C ASN A 241 1.96 -11.42 -26.82
N ALA A 242 1.03 -11.48 -27.77
CA ALA A 242 -0.02 -10.46 -27.91
C ALA A 242 -1.34 -10.85 -27.22
N GLY A 243 -1.53 -12.14 -26.92
CA GLY A 243 -2.79 -12.63 -26.34
C GLY A 243 -3.94 -12.55 -27.32
N VAL A 244 -5.13 -12.22 -26.81
CA VAL A 244 -6.39 -12.19 -27.56
C VAL A 244 -6.53 -10.89 -28.35
N GLU A 245 -6.64 -11.00 -29.67
CA GLU A 245 -6.83 -9.86 -30.58
C GLU A 245 -8.00 -10.10 -31.53
N LYS A 246 -8.90 -9.12 -31.66
CA LYS A 246 -10.04 -9.17 -32.58
C LYS A 246 -9.73 -8.49 -33.91
N PHE A 247 -10.05 -9.18 -35.00
CA PHE A 247 -9.98 -8.65 -36.36
C PHE A 247 -11.35 -8.68 -37.01
N ALA A 248 -11.63 -7.67 -37.84
CA ALA A 248 -12.92 -7.56 -38.53
C ALA A 248 -13.13 -8.66 -39.58
N THR A 249 -12.06 -9.14 -40.22
CA THR A 249 -12.07 -10.14 -41.31
C THR A 249 -10.81 -11.01 -41.30
N SER A 250 -10.84 -12.18 -41.95
CA SER A 250 -9.66 -13.03 -42.14
C SER A 250 -8.58 -12.38 -43.00
N ALA A 251 -8.95 -11.53 -43.96
CA ALA A 251 -7.99 -10.74 -44.74
C ALA A 251 -7.21 -9.74 -43.86
N ALA A 252 -7.88 -9.05 -42.94
CA ALA A 252 -7.22 -8.11 -42.02
C ALA A 252 -6.27 -8.84 -41.07
N LEU A 253 -6.69 -9.98 -40.52
CA LEU A 253 -5.84 -10.85 -39.71
C LEU A 253 -4.60 -11.32 -40.48
N HIS A 254 -4.78 -11.79 -41.71
CA HIS A 254 -3.68 -12.27 -42.54
C HIS A 254 -2.65 -11.18 -42.84
N GLN A 255 -3.11 -9.96 -43.15
CA GLN A 255 -2.24 -8.82 -43.38
C GLN A 255 -1.42 -8.46 -42.13
N GLU A 256 -2.03 -8.51 -40.94
CA GLU A 256 -1.34 -8.23 -39.68
C GLU A 256 -0.29 -9.31 -39.36
N VAL A 257 -0.60 -10.60 -39.54
CA VAL A 257 0.39 -11.69 -39.36
C VAL A 257 1.55 -11.53 -40.34
N ARG A 258 1.28 -11.20 -41.61
CA ARG A 258 2.32 -10.95 -42.61
C ARG A 258 3.21 -9.76 -42.21
N LYS A 259 2.61 -8.64 -41.79
CA LYS A 259 3.34 -7.46 -41.31
C LYS A 259 4.25 -7.78 -40.12
N ARG A 260 3.78 -8.61 -39.18
CA ARG A 260 4.59 -9.06 -38.03
C ARG A 260 5.79 -9.90 -38.47
N LEU A 261 5.61 -10.77 -39.46
CA LEU A 261 6.69 -11.59 -40.03
C LEU A 261 7.69 -10.79 -40.87
N SER A 262 7.30 -9.63 -41.40
CA SER A 262 8.18 -8.73 -42.16
C SER A 262 8.97 -7.76 -41.26
N THR A 263 8.53 -7.52 -40.01
CA THR A 263 9.19 -6.57 -39.09
C THR A 263 10.18 -7.32 -38.17
N PRO A 264 11.48 -6.96 -38.10
CA PRO A 264 12.49 -7.77 -37.43
C PRO A 264 12.18 -8.15 -35.98
N ALA A 265 11.71 -7.19 -35.17
CA ALA A 265 11.38 -7.42 -33.75
C ALA A 265 10.21 -8.41 -33.58
N SER A 266 9.09 -8.17 -34.24
CA SER A 266 7.91 -9.06 -34.14
C SER A 266 8.11 -10.39 -34.86
N ARG A 267 8.98 -10.44 -35.87
CA ARG A 267 9.36 -11.68 -36.55
C ARG A 267 10.07 -12.61 -35.58
N GLY A 268 11.08 -12.10 -34.87
CA GLY A 268 11.80 -12.88 -33.86
C GLY A 268 10.85 -13.47 -32.82
N GLU A 269 9.90 -12.68 -32.34
CA GLU A 269 8.90 -13.12 -31.36
C GLU A 269 7.96 -14.21 -31.90
N LEU A 270 7.43 -14.07 -33.11
CA LEU A 270 6.57 -15.12 -33.70
C LEU A 270 7.32 -16.42 -33.99
N LEU A 271 8.60 -16.33 -34.39
CA LEU A 271 9.38 -17.51 -34.74
C LEU A 271 9.90 -18.29 -33.52
N LYS A 272 9.86 -17.71 -32.30
CA LYS A 272 10.13 -18.46 -31.05
C LYS A 272 9.15 -19.60 -30.83
N ASP A 273 7.98 -19.59 -31.46
CA ASP A 273 7.01 -20.68 -31.39
C ASP A 273 7.41 -21.91 -32.23
N LEU A 274 8.52 -21.84 -32.98
CA LEU A 274 9.11 -22.95 -33.71
C LEU A 274 10.40 -23.42 -33.06
N ALA A 275 10.76 -24.69 -33.28
CA ALA A 275 12.10 -25.18 -32.95
C ALA A 275 13.15 -24.37 -33.71
N VAL A 276 14.32 -24.15 -33.10
CA VAL A 276 15.36 -23.24 -33.64
C VAL A 276 15.76 -23.63 -35.07
N GLU A 277 15.81 -24.93 -35.38
CA GLU A 277 16.10 -25.41 -36.75
C GLU A 277 15.03 -25.03 -37.78
N ASN A 278 13.75 -25.00 -37.38
CA ASN A 278 12.66 -24.62 -38.27
C ASN A 278 12.60 -23.09 -38.41
N ALA A 279 12.78 -22.35 -37.31
CA ALA A 279 12.78 -20.88 -37.32
C ALA A 279 13.83 -20.29 -38.28
N LEU A 280 15.04 -20.87 -38.31
CA LEU A 280 16.12 -20.47 -39.22
C LEU A 280 15.79 -20.71 -40.70
N LYS A 281 14.82 -21.58 -40.99
CA LYS A 281 14.41 -21.93 -42.35
C LYS A 281 13.25 -21.11 -42.87
N VAL A 282 12.67 -20.22 -42.08
CA VAL A 282 11.56 -19.36 -42.52
C VAL A 282 12.12 -18.20 -43.33
N GLU A 283 11.60 -18.01 -44.54
CA GLU A 283 11.99 -16.89 -45.42
C GLU A 283 11.41 -15.55 -44.97
N ALA A 284 11.91 -14.43 -45.52
CA ALA A 284 11.46 -13.08 -45.14
C ALA A 284 9.96 -12.84 -45.39
N ASP A 285 9.42 -13.44 -46.46
CA ASP A 285 7.99 -13.37 -46.83
C ASP A 285 7.44 -14.80 -47.03
N PRO A 286 7.24 -15.57 -45.94
CA PRO A 286 6.86 -16.97 -46.04
C PRO A 286 5.38 -17.11 -46.39
N GLY A 287 5.01 -18.19 -47.06
CA GLY A 287 3.60 -18.58 -47.17
C GLY A 287 2.98 -18.80 -45.78
N ILE A 288 1.75 -18.34 -45.57
CA ILE A 288 1.00 -18.51 -44.32
C ILE A 288 -0.27 -19.32 -44.59
N ARG A 289 -0.55 -20.32 -43.76
CA ARG A 289 -1.76 -21.13 -43.81
C ARG A 289 -2.42 -21.23 -42.45
N TYR A 290 -3.73 -21.44 -42.44
CA TYR A 290 -4.52 -21.59 -41.22
C TYR A 290 -5.26 -22.93 -41.22
N PRO A 291 -4.57 -24.06 -40.94
CA PRO A 291 -5.18 -25.40 -40.97
C PRO A 291 -6.19 -25.57 -39.83
N ARG A 292 -7.31 -26.26 -40.07
CA ARG A 292 -8.30 -26.55 -39.03
C ARG A 292 -7.72 -27.48 -37.95
N ILE A 293 -8.11 -27.24 -36.70
CA ILE A 293 -7.74 -28.07 -35.53
C ILE A 293 -9.00 -28.80 -35.05
N ASP A 294 -9.16 -30.08 -35.36
CA ASP A 294 -10.37 -30.85 -35.02
C ASP A 294 -10.39 -31.39 -33.57
N THR A 295 -9.34 -31.12 -32.80
CA THR A 295 -9.16 -31.58 -31.43
C THR A 295 -9.03 -30.40 -30.47
N ASP A 296 -8.77 -30.70 -29.20
CA ASP A 296 -8.54 -29.68 -28.18
C ASP A 296 -7.33 -28.79 -28.50
N VAL A 297 -7.58 -27.52 -28.82
CA VAL A 297 -6.57 -26.52 -29.24
C VAL A 297 -5.44 -26.35 -28.22
N PHE A 298 -5.76 -26.40 -26.92
CA PHE A 298 -4.77 -26.24 -25.85
C PHE A 298 -3.90 -27.49 -25.69
N GLY A 299 -4.46 -28.68 -25.92
CA GLY A 299 -3.73 -29.94 -26.01
C GLY A 299 -2.76 -29.92 -27.19
N VAL A 300 -3.22 -29.55 -28.39
CA VAL A 300 -2.38 -29.43 -29.59
C VAL A 300 -1.25 -28.44 -29.39
N GLY A 301 -1.52 -27.27 -28.79
CA GLY A 301 -0.49 -26.28 -28.48
C GLY A 301 0.51 -26.78 -27.44
N THR A 302 0.04 -27.47 -26.39
CA THR A 302 0.89 -28.07 -25.37
C THR A 302 1.82 -29.13 -25.98
N ASP A 303 1.28 -30.02 -26.81
CA ASP A 303 2.07 -31.05 -27.49
C ASP A 303 3.10 -30.44 -28.45
N ALA A 304 2.73 -29.38 -29.18
CA ALA A 304 3.65 -28.65 -30.05
C ALA A 304 4.79 -27.96 -29.26
N LEU A 305 4.48 -27.39 -28.10
CA LEU A 305 5.48 -26.79 -27.20
C LEU A 305 6.47 -27.84 -26.66
N LEU A 306 5.97 -28.98 -26.19
CA LEU A 306 6.82 -30.06 -25.69
C LEU A 306 7.66 -30.67 -26.82
N ALA A 307 7.10 -30.79 -28.03
CA ALA A 307 7.85 -31.20 -29.22
C ALA A 307 8.95 -30.20 -29.60
N LYS A 308 8.69 -28.89 -29.48
CA LYS A 308 9.70 -27.83 -29.63
C LYS A 308 10.82 -28.01 -28.60
N GLN A 309 10.49 -28.11 -27.31
CA GLN A 309 11.46 -28.31 -26.24
C GLN A 309 12.36 -29.52 -26.50
N ARG A 310 11.75 -30.64 -26.87
CA ARG A 310 12.44 -31.87 -27.24
C ARG A 310 13.41 -31.65 -28.41
N ALA A 311 12.98 -30.98 -29.47
CA ALA A 311 13.80 -30.72 -30.65
C ALA A 311 15.00 -29.81 -30.32
N ASP A 312 14.78 -28.75 -29.55
CA ASP A 312 15.81 -27.78 -29.18
C ASP A 312 16.84 -28.40 -28.23
N ILE A 313 16.40 -29.20 -27.23
CA ILE A 313 17.31 -29.95 -26.36
C ILE A 313 18.10 -30.99 -27.16
N SER A 314 17.43 -31.76 -28.03
CA SER A 314 18.12 -32.75 -28.87
C SER A 314 19.20 -32.10 -29.75
N ARG A 315 18.93 -30.91 -30.30
CA ARG A 315 19.92 -30.13 -31.04
C ARG A 315 21.12 -29.75 -30.18
N GLN A 316 20.91 -29.22 -28.99
CA GLN A 316 22.01 -28.85 -28.08
C GLN A 316 22.85 -30.08 -27.69
N LEU A 317 22.20 -31.20 -27.38
CA LEU A 317 22.88 -32.44 -27.00
C LEU A 317 23.72 -33.05 -28.13
N LYS A 318 23.35 -32.85 -29.40
CA LYS A 318 24.20 -33.24 -30.54
C LYS A 318 25.53 -32.48 -30.58
N GLY A 319 25.62 -31.33 -29.89
CA GLY A 319 26.83 -30.53 -29.72
C GLY A 319 27.77 -30.98 -28.60
N LEU A 320 27.49 -32.10 -27.90
CA LEU A 320 28.36 -32.64 -26.83
C LEU A 320 29.73 -33.17 -27.30
N SER A 321 30.09 -32.93 -28.56
CA SER A 321 31.41 -33.20 -29.13
C SER A 321 32.26 -31.94 -29.07
N GLY A 322 33.40 -31.97 -28.36
CA GLY A 322 34.26 -30.80 -28.21
C GLY A 322 35.10 -30.81 -26.94
N SER A 323 35.67 -29.65 -26.62
CA SER A 323 36.43 -29.44 -25.39
C SER A 323 35.55 -29.56 -24.14
N ARG A 324 36.16 -29.65 -22.95
CA ARG A 324 35.44 -29.61 -21.68
C ARG A 324 34.54 -28.36 -21.58
N THR A 325 35.07 -27.19 -21.98
CA THR A 325 34.34 -25.92 -21.98
C THR A 325 33.12 -25.94 -22.91
N ASP A 326 33.22 -26.58 -24.08
CA ASP A 326 32.09 -26.69 -25.01
C ASP A 326 30.96 -27.53 -24.41
N LYS A 327 31.30 -28.62 -23.72
CA LYS A 327 30.32 -29.49 -23.05
C LYS A 327 29.68 -28.80 -21.84
N GLU A 328 30.45 -28.05 -21.05
CA GLU A 328 29.92 -27.22 -19.96
C GLU A 328 28.93 -26.18 -20.49
N ASN A 329 29.23 -25.56 -21.64
CA ASN A 329 28.32 -24.64 -22.32
C ASN A 329 27.03 -25.37 -22.76
N VAL A 330 27.13 -26.54 -23.40
CA VAL A 330 25.94 -27.33 -23.81
C VAL A 330 25.07 -27.69 -22.60
N ILE A 331 25.66 -28.13 -21.49
CA ILE A 331 24.93 -28.45 -20.26
C ILE A 331 24.22 -27.21 -19.70
N ARG A 332 24.87 -26.04 -19.74
CA ARG A 332 24.28 -24.77 -19.33
C ARG A 332 23.08 -24.40 -20.22
N GLU A 333 23.20 -24.52 -21.54
CA GLU A 333 22.12 -24.23 -22.49
C GLU A 333 20.94 -25.18 -22.30
N VAL A 334 21.17 -26.49 -22.12
CA VAL A 334 20.09 -27.45 -21.85
C VAL A 334 19.39 -27.14 -20.53
N ASN A 335 20.13 -26.82 -19.47
CA ASN A 335 19.54 -26.38 -18.20
C ASN A 335 18.73 -25.09 -18.32
N ALA A 336 19.04 -24.21 -19.27
CA ALA A 336 18.25 -23.01 -19.54
C ALA A 336 16.92 -23.33 -20.27
N LEU A 337 16.90 -24.36 -21.12
CA LEU A 337 15.74 -24.79 -21.91
C LEU A 337 14.75 -25.69 -21.14
N LEU A 338 15.22 -26.47 -20.17
CA LEU A 338 14.39 -27.39 -19.39
C LEU A 338 13.19 -26.73 -18.69
N PRO A 339 13.31 -25.57 -18.00
CA PRO A 339 12.23 -25.02 -17.18
C PRO A 339 11.09 -24.34 -17.96
N LEU A 340 11.16 -24.27 -19.30
CA LEU A 340 10.17 -23.57 -20.17
C LEU A 340 9.90 -22.11 -19.73
N LYS A 341 10.95 -21.38 -19.33
CA LYS A 341 10.82 -20.00 -18.81
C LYS A 341 10.09 -19.04 -19.75
N GLU A 342 10.18 -19.30 -21.06
CA GLU A 342 9.47 -18.54 -22.11
C GLU A 342 7.96 -18.45 -21.85
N LEU A 343 7.32 -19.47 -21.28
CA LEU A 343 5.89 -19.42 -20.94
C LEU A 343 5.56 -18.34 -19.92
N LEU A 344 6.41 -18.18 -18.90
CA LEU A 344 6.25 -17.16 -17.87
C LEU A 344 6.52 -15.77 -18.45
N GLU A 345 7.56 -15.62 -19.26
CA GLU A 345 7.87 -14.36 -19.93
C GLU A 345 6.73 -13.93 -20.86
N ASN A 346 6.19 -14.85 -21.66
CA ASN A 346 5.07 -14.58 -22.54
C ASN A 346 3.80 -14.19 -21.75
N ALA A 347 3.51 -14.86 -20.63
CA ALA A 347 2.40 -14.49 -19.75
C ALA A 347 2.58 -13.10 -19.11
N LYS A 348 3.81 -12.75 -18.71
CA LYS A 348 4.14 -11.40 -18.23
C LYS A 348 3.95 -10.34 -19.32
N HIS A 349 4.37 -10.62 -20.55
CA HIS A 349 4.17 -9.72 -21.70
C HIS A 349 2.69 -9.47 -21.98
N ARG A 350 1.85 -10.51 -21.99
CA ARG A 350 0.39 -10.37 -22.17
C ARG A 350 -0.26 -9.60 -21.02
N THR A 351 0.19 -9.84 -19.79
CA THR A 351 -0.25 -9.06 -18.61
C THR A 351 0.12 -7.58 -18.77
N ALA A 352 1.33 -7.29 -19.25
CA ALA A 352 1.75 -5.92 -19.53
C ALA A 352 0.92 -5.25 -20.65
N ALA A 353 0.54 -6.00 -21.69
CA ALA A 353 -0.36 -5.50 -22.74
C ALA A 353 -1.75 -5.17 -22.19
N LEU A 354 -2.30 -6.02 -21.32
CA LEU A 354 -3.55 -5.76 -20.62
C LEU A 354 -3.46 -4.51 -19.71
N ILE A 355 -2.36 -4.33 -18.98
CA ILE A 355 -2.14 -3.12 -18.17
C ILE A 355 -2.14 -1.87 -19.05
N LYS A 356 -1.46 -1.91 -20.20
CA LYS A 356 -1.48 -0.78 -21.14
C LYS A 356 -2.89 -0.44 -21.61
N LEU A 357 -3.73 -1.45 -21.88
CA LEU A 357 -5.13 -1.26 -22.25
C LEU A 357 -5.93 -0.64 -21.09
N ILE A 358 -5.78 -1.17 -19.87
CA ILE A 358 -6.43 -0.64 -18.66
C ILE A 358 -6.01 0.82 -18.43
N SER A 359 -4.70 1.13 -18.48
CA SER A 359 -4.17 2.48 -18.33
C SER A 359 -4.74 3.43 -19.37
N LYS A 360 -4.82 3.00 -20.64
CA LYS A 360 -5.41 3.81 -21.72
C LYS A 360 -6.91 4.07 -21.52
N ASN A 361 -7.64 3.07 -21.05
CA ASN A 361 -9.06 3.21 -20.70
C ASN A 361 -9.28 4.08 -19.46
N ALA A 362 -8.31 4.13 -18.55
CA ALA A 362 -8.31 4.99 -17.37
C ALA A 362 -7.95 6.45 -17.68
N TRP A 363 -7.45 6.76 -18.88
CA TRP A 363 -7.11 8.13 -19.25
C TRP A 363 -8.29 9.10 -19.09
N PRO A 364 -8.02 10.35 -18.66
CA PRO A 364 -9.04 11.38 -18.59
C PRO A 364 -9.55 11.73 -20.00
N GLU A 365 -10.78 12.24 -20.07
CA GLU A 365 -11.44 12.54 -21.35
C GLU A 365 -10.64 13.50 -22.25
N TRP A 366 -9.94 14.48 -21.66
CA TRP A 366 -9.11 15.41 -22.42
C TRP A 366 -7.94 14.71 -23.12
N LEU A 367 -7.36 13.66 -22.51
CA LEU A 367 -6.25 12.90 -23.08
C LEU A 367 -6.76 11.89 -24.12
N LYS A 368 -7.91 11.26 -23.88
CA LYS A 368 -8.55 10.37 -24.87
C LYS A 368 -8.94 11.10 -26.15
N ARG A 369 -9.35 12.37 -26.05
CA ARG A 369 -9.75 13.22 -27.17
C ARG A 369 -8.58 13.94 -27.85
N SER A 370 -7.39 13.92 -27.27
CA SER A 370 -6.20 14.53 -27.89
C SER A 370 -5.71 13.69 -29.09
N SER A 371 -4.82 14.27 -29.90
CA SER A 371 -4.29 13.57 -31.06
C SER A 371 -3.45 12.36 -30.65
N GLU A 372 -3.35 11.32 -31.49
CA GLU A 372 -2.47 10.17 -31.22
C GLU A 372 -1.02 10.59 -30.99
N ARG A 373 -0.58 11.68 -31.64
CA ARG A 373 0.73 12.30 -31.43
C ARG A 373 0.87 12.83 -30.01
N ASP A 374 -0.12 13.57 -29.50
CA ASP A 374 -0.07 14.15 -28.15
C ASP A 374 -0.20 13.08 -27.07
N GLN A 375 -1.02 12.06 -27.29
CA GLN A 375 -1.09 10.87 -26.44
C GLN A 375 0.27 10.18 -26.34
N LYS A 376 0.97 10.02 -27.46
CA LYS A 376 2.32 9.43 -27.47
C LYS A 376 3.33 10.29 -26.71
N ILE A 377 3.31 11.61 -26.92
CA ILE A 377 4.18 12.54 -26.19
C ILE A 377 3.91 12.48 -24.68
N TYR A 378 2.64 12.41 -24.27
CA TYR A 378 2.27 12.27 -22.86
C TYR A 378 2.87 11.01 -22.24
N VAL A 379 2.67 9.85 -22.87
CA VAL A 379 3.20 8.56 -22.41
C VAL A 379 4.74 8.53 -22.38
N ASP A 380 5.39 9.17 -23.35
CA ASP A 380 6.85 9.29 -23.36
C ASP A 380 7.35 10.19 -22.21
N LEU A 381 6.61 11.25 -21.86
CA LEU A 381 6.91 12.10 -20.71
C LEU A 381 6.71 11.35 -19.38
N GLU A 382 5.63 10.57 -19.22
CA GLU A 382 5.43 9.67 -18.06
C GLU A 382 6.60 8.67 -17.91
N ARG A 383 7.02 8.06 -19.03
CA ARG A 383 8.17 7.12 -19.04
C ARG A 383 9.45 7.80 -18.57
N THR A 384 9.77 8.97 -19.11
CA THR A 384 11.01 9.69 -18.75
C THR A 384 10.97 10.23 -17.31
N LEU A 385 9.79 10.57 -16.79
CA LEU A 385 9.62 10.89 -15.38
C LEU A 385 9.92 9.67 -14.50
N LEU A 386 9.29 8.52 -14.78
CA LEU A 386 9.55 7.29 -14.03
C LEU A 386 11.03 6.91 -14.06
N GLN A 387 11.69 7.03 -15.21
CA GLN A 387 13.13 6.80 -15.33
C GLN A 387 13.94 7.72 -14.41
N SER A 388 13.62 9.02 -14.38
CA SER A 388 14.30 9.97 -13.49
C SER A 388 14.05 9.69 -12.00
N GLU A 389 12.86 9.19 -11.63
CA GLU A 389 12.56 8.79 -10.25
C GLU A 389 13.36 7.55 -9.83
N VAL A 390 13.46 6.55 -10.72
CA VAL A 390 14.27 5.34 -10.50
C VAL A 390 15.75 5.70 -10.39
N ASP A 391 16.24 6.56 -11.27
CA ASP A 391 17.64 7.02 -11.26
C ASP A 391 17.96 7.81 -9.99
N LEU A 392 17.08 8.71 -9.55
CA LEU A 392 17.19 9.44 -8.29
C LEU A 392 17.25 8.47 -7.11
N HIS A 393 16.34 7.49 -7.06
CA HIS A 393 16.35 6.48 -6.01
C HIS A 393 17.65 5.67 -5.99
N ARG A 394 18.15 5.27 -7.17
CA ARG A 394 19.40 4.51 -7.29
C ARG A 394 20.59 5.32 -6.77
N ARG A 395 20.66 6.62 -7.08
CA ARG A 395 21.74 7.52 -6.64
C ARG A 395 21.69 7.85 -5.15
N VAL A 396 20.50 8.05 -4.59
CA VAL A 396 20.33 8.23 -3.13
C VAL A 396 20.65 6.94 -2.37
N GLY A 397 20.40 5.79 -2.98
CA GLY A 397 20.70 4.48 -2.41
C GLY A 397 19.90 4.22 -1.12
N HIS A 398 20.54 3.58 -0.15
CA HIS A 398 19.85 3.06 1.04
C HIS A 398 19.37 4.14 2.01
N VAL A 399 19.86 5.37 1.92
CA VAL A 399 19.44 6.47 2.81
C VAL A 399 18.16 7.18 2.35
N ALA A 400 17.54 6.71 1.27
CA ALA A 400 16.28 7.25 0.76
C ALA A 400 15.13 7.16 1.78
N SER A 401 15.21 6.21 2.73
CA SER A 401 14.29 6.10 3.88
C SER A 401 14.99 5.49 5.10
N LEU A 402 14.45 5.73 6.30
CA LEU A 402 14.96 5.12 7.54
C LEU A 402 14.88 3.59 7.51
N LYS A 403 13.80 3.03 6.94
CA LYS A 403 13.61 1.57 6.80
C LYS A 403 14.66 0.96 5.87
N ALA A 404 14.85 1.54 4.68
CA ALA A 404 15.86 1.07 3.72
C ALA A 404 17.28 1.17 4.32
N TYR A 405 17.58 2.25 5.02
CA TYR A 405 18.87 2.42 5.69
C TYR A 405 19.06 1.37 6.79
N THR A 406 18.02 1.11 7.59
CA THR A 406 18.06 0.12 8.66
C THR A 406 18.25 -1.28 8.10
N ARG A 407 17.43 -1.71 7.12
CA ARG A 407 17.54 -3.02 6.48
C ARG A 407 18.97 -3.29 5.98
N ASN A 408 19.55 -2.35 5.21
CA ASN A 408 20.89 -2.53 4.67
C ASN A 408 21.97 -2.49 5.76
N SER A 409 21.85 -1.57 6.74
CA SER A 409 22.82 -1.51 7.86
C SER A 409 22.81 -2.79 8.70
N VAL A 410 21.63 -3.39 8.92
CA VAL A 410 21.48 -4.64 9.67
C VAL A 410 21.99 -5.82 8.86
N GLN A 411 21.65 -5.89 7.57
CA GLN A 411 22.13 -6.93 6.66
C GLN A 411 23.67 -6.93 6.59
N ASP A 412 24.29 -5.76 6.39
CA ASP A 412 25.75 -5.61 6.37
C ASP A 412 26.39 -5.98 7.71
N PHE A 413 25.76 -5.60 8.82
CA PHE A 413 26.26 -5.93 10.15
C PHE A 413 26.23 -7.44 10.41
N ILE A 414 25.12 -8.11 10.10
CA ILE A 414 24.95 -9.57 10.23
C ILE A 414 25.95 -10.29 9.33
N PHE A 415 26.08 -9.87 8.07
CA PHE A 415 27.04 -10.46 7.15
C PHE A 415 28.47 -10.35 7.67
N ARG A 416 28.89 -9.16 8.13
CA ARG A 416 30.27 -8.95 8.63
C ARG A 416 30.57 -9.65 9.95
N ARG A 417 29.58 -9.84 10.83
CA ARG A 417 29.79 -10.39 12.19
C ARG A 417 29.45 -11.86 12.32
N ALA A 418 28.54 -12.38 11.51
CA ALA A 418 28.09 -13.77 11.55
C ALA A 418 28.35 -14.54 10.24
N ALA A 419 28.86 -13.88 9.18
CA ALA A 419 29.05 -14.47 7.84
C ALA A 419 27.75 -15.03 7.23
N LEU A 420 26.59 -14.47 7.61
CA LEU A 420 25.27 -14.89 7.16
C LEU A 420 24.71 -13.90 6.15
N HIS A 421 24.28 -14.40 5.00
CA HIS A 421 23.51 -13.65 4.02
C HIS A 421 22.02 -13.79 4.31
N VAL A 422 21.50 -12.88 5.14
CA VAL A 422 20.10 -12.88 5.55
C VAL A 422 19.52 -11.50 5.31
N ASP A 423 18.33 -11.46 4.72
CA ASP A 423 17.57 -10.22 4.56
C ASP A 423 16.75 -9.96 5.84
N PRO A 424 17.02 -8.88 6.60
CA PRO A 424 16.38 -8.63 7.89
C PRO A 424 14.86 -8.40 7.82
N ASP A 425 14.30 -8.10 6.65
CA ASP A 425 12.83 -7.99 6.48
C ASP A 425 12.14 -9.37 6.51
N PHE A 426 12.88 -10.46 6.29
CA PHE A 426 12.35 -11.84 6.33
C PHE A 426 12.62 -12.58 7.65
N VAL A 427 13.40 -11.97 8.55
CA VAL A 427 13.66 -12.55 9.89
C VAL A 427 12.59 -12.05 10.85
N LEU A 428 11.69 -12.94 11.26
CA LEU A 428 10.67 -12.62 12.25
C LEU A 428 11.21 -12.83 13.68
N VAL A 429 10.90 -11.88 14.55
CA VAL A 429 11.22 -11.92 15.98
C VAL A 429 9.95 -11.78 16.81
N THR A 430 9.83 -12.58 17.85
CA THR A 430 8.74 -12.52 18.83
C THR A 430 9.25 -11.82 20.09
N LEU A 431 8.57 -10.77 20.51
CA LEU A 431 8.81 -10.02 21.73
C LEU A 431 7.72 -10.36 22.75
N ASN A 432 8.11 -10.85 23.92
CA ASN A 432 7.20 -11.05 25.05
C ASN A 432 7.50 -10.03 26.14
N TYR A 433 6.49 -9.29 26.55
CA TYR A 433 6.62 -8.24 27.55
C TYR A 433 5.44 -8.25 28.52
N ASN A 434 5.73 -8.25 29.82
CA ASN A 434 4.71 -8.26 30.86
C ASN A 434 4.87 -7.03 31.75
N PHE A 435 3.75 -6.41 32.12
CA PHE A 435 3.72 -5.26 33.02
C PHE A 435 2.41 -5.20 33.81
N ARG A 436 2.38 -4.43 34.90
CA ARG A 436 1.24 -4.41 35.82
C ARG A 436 0.18 -3.35 35.48
N MET A 437 -1.08 -3.70 35.76
CA MET A 437 -2.24 -2.82 35.81
C MET A 437 -3.01 -3.12 37.10
N GLY A 438 -2.82 -2.31 38.14
CA GLY A 438 -3.39 -2.65 39.45
C GLY A 438 -2.76 -3.91 40.02
N VAL A 439 -3.61 -4.79 40.52
CA VAL A 439 -3.25 -6.15 40.97
C VAL A 439 -3.14 -7.15 39.81
N LYS A 440 -3.51 -6.77 38.58
CA LYS A 440 -3.55 -7.62 37.40
C LYS A 440 -2.26 -7.53 36.58
N GLU A 441 -1.92 -8.59 35.87
CA GLU A 441 -0.76 -8.64 34.96
C GLU A 441 -1.23 -8.52 33.50
N ILE A 442 -0.69 -7.54 32.76
CA ILE A 442 -0.85 -7.46 31.32
C ILE A 442 0.27 -8.26 30.67
N ARG A 443 -0.11 -9.19 29.80
CA ARG A 443 0.81 -9.99 28.98
C ARG A 443 0.69 -9.55 27.55
N HIS A 444 1.79 -9.06 27.00
CA HIS A 444 1.88 -8.57 25.64
C HIS A 444 2.86 -9.42 24.85
N GLN A 445 2.40 -9.93 23.72
CA GLN A 445 3.22 -10.62 22.75
C GLN A 445 3.08 -9.93 21.40
N GLU A 446 4.21 -9.63 20.77
CA GLU A 446 4.26 -8.96 19.48
C GLU A 446 5.29 -9.64 18.58
N THR A 447 4.99 -9.79 17.30
CA THR A 447 5.97 -10.24 16.29
C THR A 447 6.37 -9.07 15.40
N LYS A 448 7.66 -8.96 15.06
CA LYS A 448 8.21 -7.91 14.17
C LYS A 448 9.19 -8.52 13.17
N THR A 449 9.50 -7.78 12.11
CA THR A 449 10.73 -8.07 11.35
C THR A 449 11.95 -7.61 12.13
N LEU A 450 13.13 -8.12 11.77
CA LEU A 450 14.36 -7.71 12.40
C LEU A 450 14.68 -6.24 12.10
N THR A 451 14.40 -5.77 10.87
CA THR A 451 14.49 -4.33 10.50
C THR A 451 13.66 -3.45 11.45
N GLU A 452 12.41 -3.82 11.71
CA GLU A 452 11.50 -3.09 12.60
C GLU A 452 12.04 -3.04 14.03
N LEU A 453 12.56 -4.16 14.54
CA LEU A 453 13.18 -4.22 15.87
C LEU A 453 14.31 -3.19 16.02
N PHE A 454 15.18 -3.06 15.01
CA PHE A 454 16.27 -2.07 15.02
C PHE A 454 15.78 -0.63 14.91
N MET A 455 14.64 -0.38 14.24
CA MET A 455 14.04 0.95 14.19
C MET A 455 13.45 1.37 15.55
N TYR A 456 12.78 0.46 16.27
CA TYR A 456 12.20 0.78 17.59
C TYR A 456 13.24 0.84 18.70
N GLY A 457 14.23 -0.03 18.62
CA GLY A 457 15.26 -0.17 19.63
C GLY A 457 14.82 -1.00 20.83
N LEU A 458 15.62 -0.88 21.88
CA LEU A 458 15.50 -1.65 23.11
C LEU A 458 14.65 -0.89 24.15
N HIS A 459 13.91 -1.60 25.02
CA HIS A 459 13.37 -1.04 26.28
C HIS A 459 14.49 -0.57 27.23
N ASP A 460 14.18 -0.05 28.42
CA ASP A 460 15.20 0.10 29.47
C ASP A 460 15.57 -1.25 30.11
N LYS A 461 16.71 -1.29 30.81
CA LYS A 461 17.26 -2.52 31.39
C LYS A 461 16.38 -3.12 32.49
N ALA A 462 15.60 -2.30 33.21
CA ALA A 462 14.75 -2.76 34.30
C ALA A 462 13.48 -3.47 33.79
N ALA A 463 13.07 -3.17 32.56
CA ALA A 463 11.86 -3.70 31.94
C ALA A 463 12.10 -4.20 30.50
N ARG A 464 13.19 -4.97 30.33
CA ARG A 464 13.58 -5.63 29.07
C ARG A 464 12.54 -6.68 28.65
N TYR A 465 12.09 -6.63 27.39
CA TYR A 465 11.27 -7.71 26.81
C TYR A 465 12.10 -8.97 26.59
N GLN A 466 11.45 -10.13 26.53
CA GLN A 466 12.08 -11.38 26.12
C GLN A 466 12.00 -11.51 24.60
N LEU A 467 13.17 -11.54 23.96
CA LEU A 467 13.33 -11.69 22.51
C LEU A 467 13.49 -13.16 22.12
N LYS A 468 12.68 -13.63 21.18
CA LYS A 468 12.79 -14.95 20.55
C LYS A 468 12.88 -14.78 19.03
N ILE A 469 13.88 -15.40 18.40
CA ILE A 469 14.02 -15.37 16.94
C ILE A 469 13.28 -16.58 16.37
N ASN A 470 12.49 -16.35 15.32
CA ASN A 470 11.66 -17.36 14.69
C ASN A 470 12.36 -17.93 13.45
N GLY A 471 12.06 -19.19 13.10
CA GLY A 471 12.55 -19.83 11.87
C GLY A 471 13.98 -20.39 11.97
N GLU A 472 14.58 -20.62 10.81
CA GLU A 472 15.86 -21.34 10.66
C GLU A 472 17.07 -20.60 11.25
N HIS A 473 17.03 -19.26 11.29
CA HIS A 473 18.14 -18.43 11.78
C HIS A 473 18.20 -18.31 13.31
N ALA A 474 17.31 -18.97 14.05
CA ALA A 474 17.25 -18.89 15.51
C ALA A 474 18.48 -19.48 16.22
N ARG A 475 19.29 -20.30 15.53
CA ARG A 475 20.54 -20.85 16.06
C ARG A 475 21.70 -19.86 15.92
N ASP A 476 21.73 -19.08 14.85
CA ASP A 476 22.87 -18.24 14.50
C ASP A 476 22.71 -16.80 15.01
N LEU A 477 21.48 -16.28 15.00
CA LEU A 477 21.14 -14.99 15.58
C LEU A 477 20.65 -15.25 17.01
N THR A 478 21.46 -14.92 18.02
CA THR A 478 21.04 -15.05 19.43
C THR A 478 20.42 -13.74 19.92
N PRO A 479 19.54 -13.77 20.95
CA PRO A 479 18.97 -12.55 21.51
C PRO A 479 20.02 -11.54 21.97
N SER A 480 21.10 -11.99 22.63
CA SER A 480 22.19 -11.12 23.08
C SER A 480 22.98 -10.50 21.93
N PHE A 481 23.17 -11.24 20.83
CA PHE A 481 23.79 -10.70 19.61
C PHE A 481 22.92 -9.58 19.01
N ILE A 482 21.61 -9.79 18.90
CA ILE A 482 20.68 -8.80 18.37
C ILE A 482 20.61 -7.56 19.27
N GLU A 483 20.51 -7.72 20.59
CA GLU A 483 20.51 -6.59 21.54
C GLU A 483 21.79 -5.75 21.42
N SER A 484 22.95 -6.41 21.35
CA SER A 484 24.24 -5.72 21.14
C SER A 484 24.31 -5.02 19.79
N ALA A 485 23.78 -5.64 18.74
CA ALA A 485 23.74 -5.05 17.41
C ALA A 485 22.86 -3.79 17.35
N ILE A 486 21.71 -3.79 18.03
CA ILE A 486 20.82 -2.62 18.10
C ILE A 486 21.52 -1.43 18.75
N GLU A 487 22.18 -1.65 19.91
CA GLU A 487 22.93 -0.58 20.58
C GLU A 487 24.14 -0.10 19.77
N THR A 488 24.80 -1.00 19.02
CA THR A 488 25.98 -0.67 18.20
C THR A 488 25.62 0.12 16.93
N LEU A 489 24.56 -0.32 16.23
CA LEU A 489 24.15 0.34 14.99
C LEU A 489 23.48 1.68 15.29
N ASP A 490 22.62 1.76 16.30
CA ASP A 490 21.85 2.97 16.70
C ASP A 490 21.31 3.73 15.46
N VAL A 491 20.58 2.99 14.61
CA VAL A 491 20.25 3.41 13.24
C VAL A 491 19.52 4.75 13.18
N ARG A 492 18.63 5.02 14.14
CA ARG A 492 17.89 6.30 14.21
C ARG A 492 18.80 7.49 14.42
N MET A 493 19.92 7.32 15.13
CA MET A 493 20.87 8.39 15.42
C MET A 493 21.76 8.73 14.23
N LYS A 494 22.14 7.73 13.44
CA LYS A 494 23.04 7.92 12.29
C LYS A 494 22.32 8.35 11.02
N TYR A 495 21.05 7.97 10.87
CA TYR A 495 20.29 8.16 9.64
C TYR A 495 20.27 9.61 9.13
N ALA A 496 19.94 10.57 10.00
CA ALA A 496 19.78 11.96 9.58
C ALA A 496 21.09 12.55 9.00
N ALA A 497 22.22 12.30 9.66
CA ALA A 497 23.51 12.79 9.22
C ALA A 497 23.94 12.17 7.88
N LEU A 498 23.78 10.85 7.74
CA LEU A 498 24.15 10.13 6.51
C LEU A 498 23.26 10.52 5.33
N ARG A 499 21.96 10.69 5.57
CA ARG A 499 21.05 11.18 4.54
C ARG A 499 21.43 12.60 4.12
N ASN A 500 21.64 13.51 5.08
CA ASN A 500 22.01 14.89 4.75
C ASN A 500 23.34 14.95 3.99
N ALA A 501 24.28 14.03 4.25
CA ALA A 501 25.51 13.89 3.47
C ALA A 501 25.21 13.44 2.03
N ALA A 502 24.44 12.37 1.82
CA ALA A 502 24.12 11.86 0.49
C ALA A 502 23.36 12.88 -0.38
N TYR A 503 22.41 13.62 0.21
CA TYR A 503 21.65 14.65 -0.52
C TYR A 503 22.46 15.93 -0.82
N LYS A 504 23.67 16.07 -0.24
CA LYS A 504 24.64 17.10 -0.61
C LYS A 504 25.58 16.67 -1.73
N GLU A 505 25.57 15.39 -2.12
CA GLU A 505 26.39 14.91 -3.22
C GLU A 505 25.92 15.54 -4.55
N PRO A 506 26.83 16.06 -5.39
CA PRO A 506 26.46 16.73 -6.64
C PRO A 506 25.60 15.87 -7.56
N GLU A 507 25.90 14.58 -7.67
CA GLU A 507 25.16 13.64 -8.52
C GLU A 507 23.72 13.42 -8.06
N VAL A 508 23.49 13.42 -6.74
CA VAL A 508 22.14 13.30 -6.16
C VAL A 508 21.38 14.59 -6.39
N GLN A 509 22.01 15.75 -6.22
CA GLN A 509 21.39 17.04 -6.54
C GLN A 509 20.99 17.10 -8.01
N ASP A 510 21.88 16.74 -8.93
CA ASP A 510 21.61 16.71 -10.37
C ASP A 510 20.43 15.79 -10.71
N ALA A 511 20.30 14.65 -10.03
CA ALA A 511 19.14 13.76 -10.21
C ALA A 511 17.83 14.33 -9.66
N ILE A 512 17.86 15.08 -8.54
CA ILE A 512 16.70 15.81 -8.04
C ILE A 512 16.29 16.89 -9.04
N HIS A 513 17.26 17.62 -9.60
CA HIS A 513 17.03 18.62 -10.64
C HIS A 513 16.35 18.00 -11.87
N GLU A 514 16.89 16.90 -12.38
CA GLU A 514 16.34 16.19 -13.53
C GLU A 514 14.90 15.72 -13.25
N ASN A 515 14.66 15.13 -12.08
CA ASN A 515 13.32 14.70 -11.68
C ASN A 515 12.31 15.87 -11.66
N LEU A 516 12.68 17.03 -11.10
CA LEU A 516 11.81 18.21 -11.10
C LEU A 516 11.54 18.75 -12.50
N ALA A 517 12.54 18.73 -13.37
CA ALA A 517 12.38 19.13 -14.77
C ALA A 517 11.39 18.20 -15.49
N ARG A 518 11.45 16.88 -15.25
CA ARG A 518 10.51 15.90 -15.84
C ARG A 518 9.08 16.06 -15.32
N VAL A 519 8.91 16.26 -14.00
CA VAL A 519 7.60 16.58 -13.39
C VAL A 519 7.00 17.85 -14.01
N THR A 520 7.82 18.89 -14.16
CA THR A 520 7.37 20.16 -14.74
C THR A 520 7.00 19.99 -16.21
N ALA A 521 7.80 19.25 -16.99
CA ALA A 521 7.56 19.00 -18.41
C ALA A 521 6.24 18.23 -18.65
N LEU A 522 5.98 17.18 -17.85
CA LEU A 522 4.74 16.41 -17.95
C LEU A 522 3.52 17.26 -17.56
N SER A 523 3.59 17.92 -16.40
CA SER A 523 2.45 18.71 -15.89
C SER A 523 2.13 19.93 -16.75
N VAL A 524 3.13 20.64 -17.29
CA VAL A 524 2.90 21.78 -18.18
C VAL A 524 2.35 21.33 -19.55
N PHE A 525 2.77 20.16 -20.03
CA PHE A 525 2.22 19.56 -21.26
C PHE A 525 0.75 19.18 -21.06
N ALA A 526 0.42 18.53 -19.94
CA ALA A 526 -0.96 18.23 -19.55
C ALA A 526 -1.82 19.50 -19.43
N ALA A 527 -1.29 20.57 -18.82
CA ALA A 527 -1.98 21.85 -18.70
C ALA A 527 -2.25 22.51 -20.06
N GLY A 528 -1.33 22.34 -21.02
CA GLY A 528 -1.55 22.79 -22.40
C GLY A 528 -2.69 22.04 -23.09
N LEU A 529 -2.74 20.71 -22.96
CA LEU A 529 -3.82 19.89 -23.53
C LEU A 529 -5.19 20.16 -22.89
N GLN A 530 -5.20 20.52 -21.60
CA GLN A 530 -6.40 20.89 -20.85
C GLN A 530 -6.84 22.35 -21.11
N GLY A 531 -6.05 23.15 -21.80
CA GLY A 531 -6.32 24.58 -22.02
C GLY A 531 -6.19 25.43 -20.74
N HIS A 532 -5.45 24.95 -19.74
CA HIS A 532 -5.22 25.68 -18.49
C HIS A 532 -4.21 26.82 -18.63
N LEU A 533 -3.33 26.74 -19.64
CA LEU A 533 -2.32 27.76 -19.94
C LEU A 533 -2.39 28.16 -21.42
N LYS A 534 -2.27 29.46 -21.70
CA LYS A 534 -2.12 29.99 -23.06
C LYS A 534 -0.72 29.68 -23.63
N ALA A 535 -0.59 29.77 -24.95
CA ALA A 535 0.67 29.52 -25.66
C ALA A 535 1.85 30.37 -25.13
N GLN A 536 1.61 31.64 -24.78
CA GLN A 536 2.64 32.52 -24.20
C GLN A 536 3.08 32.06 -22.79
N SER A 537 2.13 31.67 -21.94
CA SER A 537 2.38 31.13 -20.60
C SER A 537 3.16 29.80 -20.68
N LEU A 538 2.79 28.94 -21.62
CA LEU A 538 3.52 27.69 -21.92
C LEU A 538 4.94 27.95 -22.40
N ASP A 539 5.14 28.94 -23.29
CA ASP A 539 6.47 29.35 -23.77
C ASP A 539 7.34 29.89 -22.64
N MET A 540 6.78 30.70 -21.73
CA MET A 540 7.51 31.21 -20.57
C MET A 540 8.04 30.09 -19.67
N VAL A 541 7.18 29.12 -19.32
CA VAL A 541 7.62 27.97 -18.49
C VAL A 541 8.66 27.13 -19.23
N LYS A 542 8.45 26.87 -20.53
CA LYS A 542 9.42 26.11 -21.36
C LYS A 542 10.77 26.80 -21.44
N ARG A 543 10.82 28.10 -21.75
CA ARG A 543 12.05 28.89 -21.83
C ARG A 543 12.76 28.97 -20.49
N CYS A 544 12.01 29.14 -19.41
CA CYS A 544 12.56 29.13 -18.06
C CYS A 544 13.23 27.78 -17.76
N ASN A 545 12.54 26.67 -18.05
CA ASN A 545 13.08 25.31 -17.88
C ASN A 545 14.29 25.03 -18.78
N LEU A 546 14.36 25.65 -19.96
CA LEU A 546 15.49 25.56 -20.88
C LEU A 546 16.68 26.46 -20.49
N GLY A 547 16.52 27.35 -19.51
CA GLY A 547 17.59 28.18 -18.95
C GLY A 547 17.63 29.63 -19.44
N ASP A 548 16.51 30.18 -19.90
CA ASP A 548 16.40 31.61 -20.25
C ASP A 548 16.64 32.50 -19.01
N THR A 549 17.75 33.24 -19.01
CA THR A 549 18.19 34.06 -17.87
C THR A 549 17.39 35.35 -17.69
N SER A 550 16.51 35.69 -18.64
CA SER A 550 15.56 36.81 -18.52
C SER A 550 14.35 36.46 -17.62
N LEU A 551 14.15 35.17 -17.36
CA LEU A 551 13.09 34.63 -16.52
C LEU A 551 13.63 34.24 -15.14
N ILE A 552 12.76 34.26 -14.14
CA ILE A 552 13.04 33.86 -12.76
C ILE A 552 11.92 32.99 -12.20
N THR A 553 12.28 32.20 -11.18
CA THR A 553 11.34 31.49 -10.33
C THR A 553 11.46 31.99 -8.90
N HIS A 554 10.34 32.05 -8.18
CA HIS A 554 10.32 32.36 -6.74
C HIS A 554 9.19 31.61 -6.04
N GLY A 555 9.31 31.45 -4.73
CA GLY A 555 8.30 30.80 -3.90
C GLY A 555 7.27 31.78 -3.34
N LEU A 556 6.22 31.24 -2.71
CA LEU A 556 5.26 32.02 -1.94
C LEU A 556 5.33 31.67 -0.45
N SER A 557 5.02 32.62 0.43
CA SER A 557 4.81 32.39 1.87
C SER A 557 3.57 33.10 2.38
N PHE A 558 3.07 32.67 3.54
CA PHE A 558 2.02 33.38 4.27
C PHE A 558 2.68 34.43 5.19
N ARG A 559 2.92 35.66 4.72
CA ARG A 559 3.72 36.73 5.36
C ARG A 559 5.22 36.47 5.40
N ASP A 560 5.98 37.48 5.85
CA ASP A 560 7.45 37.48 5.88
C ASP A 560 8.04 36.59 6.99
N ASP A 561 7.28 36.31 8.05
CA ASP A 561 7.72 35.50 9.19
C ASP A 561 7.46 34.00 9.03
N TYR A 562 6.95 33.57 7.87
CA TYR A 562 6.65 32.17 7.54
C TYR A 562 7.65 31.62 6.54
N GLN A 563 7.89 30.31 6.62
CA GLN A 563 8.63 29.60 5.58
C GLN A 563 7.85 29.55 4.26
N ALA A 564 8.58 29.44 3.15
CA ALA A 564 7.98 29.29 1.83
C ALA A 564 7.16 28.00 1.72
N PHE A 565 5.98 28.11 1.14
CA PHE A 565 5.07 27.01 0.83
C PHE A 565 5.75 25.94 -0.03
N LYS A 566 5.54 24.66 0.30
CA LYS A 566 6.29 23.50 -0.24
C LYS A 566 6.37 23.47 -1.77
N ASP A 567 5.23 23.58 -2.46
CA ASP A 567 5.12 23.34 -3.90
C ASP A 567 4.65 24.56 -4.72
N LEU A 568 4.49 25.74 -4.11
CA LEU A 568 4.00 26.94 -4.80
C LEU A 568 5.15 27.73 -5.46
N THR A 569 5.31 27.54 -6.77
CA THR A 569 6.38 28.16 -7.56
C THR A 569 5.83 29.12 -8.60
N VAL A 570 6.33 30.35 -8.64
CA VAL A 570 5.93 31.39 -9.58
C VAL A 570 7.00 31.60 -10.64
N TYR A 571 6.62 31.55 -11.91
CA TYR A 571 7.45 31.86 -13.07
C TYR A 571 7.11 33.27 -13.56
N THR A 572 8.13 34.12 -13.74
CA THR A 572 7.93 35.51 -14.19
C THR A 572 9.22 36.07 -14.84
N SER A 573 9.14 37.24 -15.45
CA SER A 573 10.33 37.95 -15.97
C SER A 573 11.07 38.73 -14.87
N LYS A 574 12.37 38.98 -15.05
CA LYS A 574 13.17 39.87 -14.17
C LYS A 574 12.80 41.36 -14.23
N SER A 575 11.78 41.74 -14.99
CA SER A 575 11.36 43.12 -15.14
C SER A 575 10.62 43.65 -13.90
N ASN A 576 10.88 44.89 -13.50
CA ASN A 576 10.27 45.54 -12.33
C ASN A 576 8.93 46.25 -12.64
N GLY A 577 8.24 45.86 -13.73
CA GLY A 577 6.97 46.46 -14.13
C GLY A 577 5.77 45.96 -13.31
N ALA A 578 4.77 46.82 -13.09
CA ALA A 578 3.55 46.44 -12.36
C ALA A 578 2.64 45.42 -13.09
N LEU A 579 2.85 45.25 -14.41
CA LEU A 579 2.05 44.39 -15.30
C LEU A 579 2.89 43.24 -15.89
N VAL A 580 3.79 42.66 -15.09
CA VAL A 580 4.59 41.52 -15.55
C VAL A 580 3.77 40.24 -15.40
N PRO A 581 3.43 39.55 -16.51
CA PRO A 581 2.69 38.30 -16.45
C PRO A 581 3.43 37.26 -15.62
N CYS A 582 2.68 36.47 -14.87
CA CYS A 582 3.25 35.40 -14.06
C CYS A 582 2.41 34.13 -14.17
N VAL A 583 3.10 32.99 -14.02
CA VAL A 583 2.49 31.67 -14.05
C VAL A 583 2.79 30.98 -12.73
N LEU A 584 1.75 30.56 -12.04
CA LEU A 584 1.84 29.81 -10.79
C LEU A 584 1.74 28.32 -11.10
N TYR A 585 2.73 27.57 -10.63
CA TYR A 585 2.63 26.15 -10.42
C TYR A 585 2.18 25.89 -8.98
N ALA A 586 1.02 25.25 -8.85
CA ALA A 586 0.41 24.91 -7.57
C ALA A 586 -0.21 23.51 -7.68
N PRO A 587 0.63 22.45 -7.64
CA PRO A 587 0.12 21.10 -7.67
C PRO A 587 -0.70 20.86 -6.40
N GLY A 588 -1.90 20.34 -6.56
CA GLY A 588 -2.82 20.04 -5.44
C GLY A 588 -3.89 21.09 -5.26
N ALA A 589 -3.82 22.18 -6.02
CA ALA A 589 -4.67 23.33 -5.78
C ALA A 589 -6.16 22.97 -5.99
N PRO A 590 -7.04 23.58 -5.19
CA PRO A 590 -8.47 23.29 -5.24
C PRO A 590 -9.05 23.63 -6.61
N GLY A 591 -10.04 22.82 -7.06
CA GLY A 591 -10.66 22.97 -8.38
C GLY A 591 -9.91 22.25 -9.51
N GLY A 592 -8.93 21.41 -9.18
CA GLY A 592 -8.25 20.51 -10.10
C GLY A 592 -7.06 21.12 -10.85
N LYS A 593 -6.94 22.43 -11.00
CA LYS A 593 -5.84 22.98 -11.81
C LYS A 593 -4.50 22.95 -11.09
N ASP A 594 -3.45 22.43 -11.73
CA ASP A 594 -2.06 22.52 -11.23
C ASP A 594 -1.34 23.81 -11.67
N TRP A 595 -1.87 24.48 -12.70
CA TRP A 595 -1.24 25.61 -13.35
C TRP A 595 -2.23 26.76 -13.52
N PHE A 596 -1.77 27.97 -13.20
CA PHE A 596 -2.57 29.19 -13.27
C PHE A 596 -1.77 30.31 -13.93
N GLU A 597 -2.42 31.11 -14.78
CA GLU A 597 -1.83 32.29 -15.40
C GLU A 597 -2.46 33.57 -14.83
N PHE A 598 -1.65 34.59 -14.65
CA PHE A 598 -2.07 35.89 -14.14
C PHE A 598 -1.35 37.03 -14.86
N ASP A 599 -2.04 38.16 -15.05
CA ASP A 599 -1.46 39.34 -15.70
C ASP A 599 -0.39 40.03 -14.83
N ASN A 600 -0.42 39.80 -13.52
CA ASN A 600 0.55 40.34 -12.56
C ASN A 600 0.55 39.55 -11.24
N VAL A 601 1.60 39.77 -10.44
CA VAL A 601 1.80 39.10 -9.14
C VAL A 601 0.72 39.46 -8.12
N TRP A 602 0.09 40.64 -8.23
CA TRP A 602 -0.97 41.03 -7.29
C TRP A 602 -2.21 40.15 -7.44
N LEU A 603 -2.67 39.91 -8.68
CA LEU A 603 -3.78 39.01 -8.97
C LEU A 603 -3.50 37.56 -8.52
N LEU A 604 -2.25 37.11 -8.68
CA LEU A 604 -1.80 35.82 -8.18
C LEU A 604 -1.94 35.72 -6.66
N LYS A 605 -1.45 36.72 -5.92
CA LYS A 605 -1.55 36.77 -4.45
C LYS A 605 -2.99 36.81 -3.97
N GLU A 606 -3.84 37.58 -4.64
CA GLU A 606 -5.27 37.63 -4.37
C GLU A 606 -5.94 36.25 -4.59
N HIS A 607 -5.57 35.55 -5.66
CA HIS A 607 -6.09 34.23 -5.96
C HIS A 607 -5.73 33.20 -4.89
N VAL A 608 -4.45 33.14 -4.49
CA VAL A 608 -3.96 32.23 -3.44
C VAL A 608 -4.63 32.55 -2.10
N ALA A 609 -4.78 33.83 -1.73
CA ALA A 609 -5.46 34.22 -0.50
C ALA A 609 -6.93 33.74 -0.46
N LYS A 610 -7.62 33.74 -1.60
CA LYS A 610 -9.02 33.28 -1.71
C LYS A 610 -9.20 31.77 -1.56
N TRP A 611 -8.15 30.94 -1.64
CA TRP A 611 -8.28 29.50 -1.45
C TRP A 611 -8.81 29.11 -0.06
N VAL A 612 -8.64 29.95 0.97
CA VAL A 612 -9.25 29.71 2.29
C VAL A 612 -10.78 29.67 2.27
N LEU A 613 -11.43 30.20 1.21
CA LEU A 613 -12.88 30.18 1.00
C LEU A 613 -13.36 29.02 0.13
N VAL A 614 -12.45 28.30 -0.53
CA VAL A 614 -12.79 27.23 -1.47
C VAL A 614 -12.85 25.90 -0.71
N PRO A 615 -13.83 25.00 -1.00
CA PRO A 615 -13.87 23.66 -0.40
C PRO A 615 -12.53 22.93 -0.56
N GLY A 616 -11.94 22.50 0.57
CA GLY A 616 -10.62 21.87 0.62
C GLY A 616 -9.41 22.80 0.45
N GLY A 617 -9.61 24.06 0.06
CA GLY A 617 -8.52 25.03 -0.15
C GLY A 617 -7.84 25.52 1.14
N LYS A 618 -8.58 25.63 2.25
CA LYS A 618 -8.01 25.85 3.59
C LYS A 618 -7.03 24.74 3.97
N ASP A 619 -7.45 23.50 3.84
CA ASP A 619 -6.65 22.32 4.18
C ASP A 619 -5.41 22.25 3.28
N TYR A 620 -5.58 22.52 1.97
CA TYR A 620 -4.48 22.61 1.02
C TYR A 620 -3.42 23.63 1.45
N LEU A 621 -3.81 24.87 1.79
CA LEU A 621 -2.87 25.90 2.23
C LEU A 621 -2.13 25.51 3.52
N ILE A 622 -2.83 24.88 4.48
CA ILE A 622 -2.21 24.36 5.70
C ILE A 622 -1.20 23.26 5.37
N ASP A 623 -1.52 22.37 4.42
CA ASP A 623 -0.62 21.30 4.01
C ASP A 623 0.62 21.82 3.27
N GLN A 624 0.46 22.88 2.49
CA GLN A 624 1.56 23.60 1.84
C GLN A 624 2.44 24.35 2.85
N CYS A 625 1.94 24.65 4.06
CA CYS A 625 2.69 25.33 5.11
C CYS A 625 3.67 24.39 5.82
N HIS A 626 4.87 24.92 6.10
CA HIS A 626 5.88 24.22 6.87
C HIS A 626 5.32 23.83 8.24
N LEU A 627 5.61 22.63 8.74
CA LEU A 627 4.96 22.08 9.95
C LEU A 627 5.04 23.03 11.16
N LYS A 628 6.15 23.74 11.33
CA LYS A 628 6.36 24.77 12.38
C LYS A 628 5.36 25.92 12.32
N ASP A 629 4.82 26.21 11.14
CA ASP A 629 3.96 27.35 10.88
C ASP A 629 2.49 26.95 10.70
N ARG A 630 2.19 25.64 10.57
CA ARG A 630 0.80 25.14 10.40
C ARG A 630 -0.11 25.57 11.54
N GLY A 631 0.34 25.41 12.79
CA GLY A 631 -0.42 25.84 13.97
C GLY A 631 -0.74 27.34 13.90
N LYS A 632 0.28 28.16 13.66
CA LYS A 632 0.13 29.62 13.51
C LYS A 632 -0.87 30.00 12.42
N LEU A 633 -0.81 29.34 11.25
CA LEU A 633 -1.74 29.60 10.16
C LEU A 633 -3.18 29.20 10.53
N VAL A 634 -3.37 28.04 11.15
CA VAL A 634 -4.68 27.58 11.63
C VAL A 634 -5.26 28.58 12.63
N ASP A 635 -4.45 29.04 13.58
CA ASP A 635 -4.84 30.04 14.56
C ASP A 635 -5.22 31.36 13.91
N GLU A 636 -4.43 31.82 12.94
CA GLU A 636 -4.68 33.07 12.24
C GLU A 636 -6.00 33.02 11.45
N ILE A 637 -6.27 31.88 10.78
CA ILE A 637 -7.53 31.63 10.06
C ILE A 637 -8.72 31.62 11.03
N ASN A 638 -8.57 30.98 12.18
CA ASN A 638 -9.62 30.89 13.18
C ASN A 638 -9.85 32.25 13.89
N LYS A 639 -8.80 33.04 14.13
CA LYS A 639 -8.87 34.36 14.79
C LYS A 639 -9.42 35.46 13.88
N SER A 640 -8.93 35.54 12.64
CA SER A 640 -9.30 36.61 11.71
C SER A 640 -10.58 36.32 10.94
N GLY A 641 -10.92 35.04 10.76
CA GLY A 641 -11.99 34.59 9.87
C GLY A 641 -11.55 34.50 8.42
N ALA A 642 -12.04 33.48 7.70
CA ALA A 642 -11.63 33.17 6.33
C ALA A 642 -11.90 34.32 5.33
N ALA A 643 -13.00 35.05 5.52
CA ALA A 643 -13.35 36.20 4.66
C ALA A 643 -12.35 37.36 4.76
N VAL A 644 -11.82 37.62 5.97
CA VAL A 644 -10.82 38.68 6.19
C VAL A 644 -9.50 38.31 5.53
N ILE A 645 -9.08 37.05 5.65
CA ILE A 645 -7.84 36.57 5.03
C ILE A 645 -7.94 36.62 3.50
N ALA A 646 -9.06 36.21 2.93
CA ALA A 646 -9.29 36.27 1.48
C ALA A 646 -9.28 37.71 0.93
N GLY A 647 -9.64 38.70 1.74
CA GLY A 647 -9.60 40.12 1.38
C GLY A 647 -8.24 40.80 1.54
N GLN A 648 -7.21 40.11 2.07
CA GLN A 648 -5.91 40.69 2.39
C GLN A 648 -4.77 40.01 1.62
N SER A 649 -4.65 40.32 0.31
CA SER A 649 -3.59 39.79 -0.56
C SER A 649 -2.16 40.15 -0.10
N SER A 650 -2.01 41.18 0.73
CA SER A 650 -0.75 41.55 1.40
C SER A 650 -0.23 40.48 2.37
N ARG A 651 -1.06 39.49 2.75
CA ARG A 651 -0.62 38.35 3.56
C ARG A 651 0.11 37.27 2.76
N ILE A 652 0.12 37.34 1.43
CA ILE A 652 0.89 36.41 0.60
C ILE A 652 2.13 37.15 0.10
N ASN A 653 3.31 36.64 0.46
CA ASN A 653 4.59 37.25 0.09
C ASN A 653 5.36 36.39 -0.91
N SER A 654 6.13 37.08 -1.75
CA SER A 654 7.04 36.45 -2.71
C SER A 654 8.37 36.23 -2.00
N VAL A 655 8.84 34.99 -1.96
CA VAL A 655 10.12 34.63 -1.36
C VAL A 655 11.14 34.50 -2.47
N THR A 656 11.97 35.53 -2.63
CA THR A 656 13.08 35.51 -3.59
C THR A 656 14.18 34.61 -3.06
N TRP A 657 14.54 33.60 -3.84
CA TRP A 657 15.64 32.70 -3.50
C TRP A 657 16.97 33.27 -4.03
N MET A 658 18.08 33.08 -3.31
CA MET A 658 19.38 33.63 -3.70
C MET A 658 19.97 32.86 -4.90
N SER A 659 19.88 33.43 -6.10
CA SER A 659 20.39 32.76 -7.31
C SER A 659 21.93 32.71 -7.34
N LEU A 660 22.52 31.53 -7.52
CA LEU A 660 23.87 31.39 -8.05
C LEU A 660 23.80 31.26 -9.58
N PRO A 661 24.59 32.01 -10.38
CA PRO A 661 24.35 32.16 -11.82
C PRO A 661 24.50 30.91 -12.71
N GLN A 662 24.84 29.73 -12.17
CA GLN A 662 25.36 28.61 -12.97
C GLN A 662 24.58 27.29 -12.91
N ARG A 663 23.55 27.15 -12.06
CA ARG A 663 22.76 25.90 -11.97
C ARG A 663 21.25 26.18 -11.86
N ARG A 664 20.47 25.56 -12.76
CA ARG A 664 19.03 25.81 -12.98
C ARG A 664 18.18 25.12 -11.90
N PHE A 665 17.10 25.74 -11.41
CA PHE A 665 16.22 25.23 -10.32
C PHE A 665 16.89 25.00 -8.94
N GLU A 666 18.10 25.51 -8.69
CA GLU A 666 18.81 25.29 -7.41
C GLU A 666 17.96 25.64 -6.20
N ASP A 667 17.16 26.68 -6.33
CA ASP A 667 16.37 27.21 -5.24
C ASP A 667 15.17 26.32 -4.89
N SER A 668 14.48 25.78 -5.89
CA SER A 668 13.42 24.78 -5.69
C SER A 668 13.98 23.47 -5.12
N VAL A 669 15.19 23.07 -5.56
CA VAL A 669 15.91 21.92 -4.99
C VAL A 669 16.31 22.19 -3.55
N ARG A 670 16.89 23.36 -3.23
CA ARG A 670 17.23 23.76 -1.86
C ARG A 670 16.00 23.78 -0.95
N GLN A 671 14.87 24.28 -1.44
CA GLN A 671 13.62 24.29 -0.68
C GLN A 671 13.12 22.86 -0.43
N LEU A 672 13.08 22.01 -1.46
CA LEU A 672 12.69 20.61 -1.30
C LEU A 672 13.62 19.86 -0.35
N LEU A 673 14.93 20.12 -0.41
CA LEU A 673 15.91 19.58 0.52
C LEU A 673 15.69 20.10 1.95
N ALA A 674 15.45 21.40 2.15
CA ALA A 674 15.17 21.98 3.46
C ALA A 674 13.89 21.40 4.09
N TRP A 675 12.85 21.20 3.29
CA TRP A 675 11.62 20.53 3.70
C TRP A 675 11.86 19.05 4.03
N ALA A 676 12.63 18.35 3.19
CA ALA A 676 12.95 16.95 3.38
C ALA A 676 13.91 16.71 4.56
N GLU A 677 14.78 17.66 4.92
CA GLU A 677 15.56 17.68 6.17
C GLU A 677 14.64 17.85 7.38
N TYR A 678 13.63 18.72 7.26
CA TYR A 678 12.66 18.94 8.32
C TYR A 678 11.75 17.72 8.57
N GLU A 679 11.35 16.99 7.54
CA GLU A 679 10.61 15.72 7.68
C GLU A 679 11.42 14.68 8.46
N VAL A 680 12.75 14.64 8.28
CA VAL A 680 13.65 13.77 9.06
C VAL A 680 13.81 14.25 10.50
N GLU A 681 13.87 15.57 10.70
CA GLU A 681 13.84 16.20 12.03
C GLU A 681 12.56 15.86 12.78
N PHE A 682 11.43 15.76 12.09
CA PHE A 682 10.17 15.37 12.71
C PHE A 682 10.20 13.91 13.23
N VAL A 683 10.78 12.99 12.47
CA VAL A 683 10.83 11.55 12.82
C VAL A 683 11.85 11.24 13.92
N THR A 684 12.99 11.92 13.92
CA THR A 684 14.01 11.77 14.97
C THR A 684 14.47 13.16 15.42
N PRO A 685 13.65 13.86 16.23
CA PRO A 685 13.89 15.25 16.59
C PRO A 685 15.15 15.47 17.43
N GLY A 686 15.66 16.70 17.40
CA GLY A 686 16.88 17.09 18.11
C GLY A 686 16.88 16.72 19.58
N TRP A 687 15.73 16.91 20.27
CA TRP A 687 15.58 16.49 21.66
C TRP A 687 15.71 14.97 21.83
N PHE A 688 15.24 14.15 20.89
CA PHE A 688 15.41 12.69 20.94
C PHE A 688 16.88 12.32 20.72
N ARG A 689 17.56 13.01 19.79
CA ARG A 689 18.98 12.79 19.49
C ARG A 689 19.91 13.18 20.64
N GLN A 690 19.55 14.22 21.39
CA GLN A 690 20.32 14.70 22.53
C GLN A 690 20.01 13.95 23.83
N ALA A 691 18.89 13.22 23.88
CA ALA A 691 18.49 12.47 25.05
C ALA A 691 19.43 11.29 25.35
N LYS A 692 19.52 10.94 26.63
CA LYS A 692 20.34 9.81 27.09
C LYS A 692 19.77 8.50 26.53
N LEU A 693 20.63 7.51 26.32
CA LEU A 693 20.21 6.17 25.87
C LEU A 693 19.10 5.60 26.77
N SER A 694 19.21 5.78 28.10
CA SER A 694 18.19 5.33 29.05
C SER A 694 16.83 6.03 28.88
N GLU A 695 16.81 7.31 28.52
CA GLU A 695 15.57 8.07 28.26
C GLU A 695 14.92 7.57 26.95
N ARG A 696 15.73 7.34 25.89
CA ARG A 696 15.24 6.76 24.62
C ARG A 696 14.69 5.35 24.79
N GLN A 697 15.36 4.53 25.60
CA GLN A 697 14.96 3.17 25.94
C GLN A 697 13.65 3.15 26.77
N CYS A 698 13.50 4.08 27.71
CA CYS A 698 12.27 4.26 28.47
C CYS A 698 11.10 4.69 27.55
N LEU A 699 11.36 5.59 26.59
CA LEU A 699 10.37 6.03 25.61
C LEU A 699 9.91 4.86 24.71
N ALA A 700 10.84 4.00 24.28
CA ALA A 700 10.53 2.78 23.55
C ALA A 700 9.63 1.82 24.36
N ARG A 701 9.93 1.63 25.65
CA ARG A 701 9.07 0.85 26.56
C ARG A 701 7.67 1.45 26.71
N LEU A 702 7.57 2.75 26.99
CA LEU A 702 6.28 3.42 27.16
C LEU A 702 5.43 3.34 25.90
N SER A 703 6.06 3.40 24.72
CA SER A 703 5.40 3.16 23.44
C SER A 703 4.84 1.74 23.35
N THR A 704 5.62 0.69 23.67
CA THR A 704 5.14 -0.70 23.71
C THR A 704 4.01 -0.93 24.71
N GLU A 705 4.09 -0.31 25.90
CA GLU A 705 3.01 -0.36 26.89
C GLU A 705 1.73 0.30 26.37
N GLN A 706 1.86 1.46 25.73
CA GLN A 706 0.74 2.15 25.10
C GLN A 706 0.04 1.22 24.10
N SER A 707 0.83 0.46 23.32
CA SER A 707 0.33 -0.52 22.36
C SER A 707 -0.49 -1.61 23.01
N ALA A 708 0.08 -2.23 24.03
CA ALA A 708 -0.55 -3.32 24.74
C ALA A 708 -1.86 -2.87 25.40
N ILE A 709 -1.86 -1.70 26.06
CA ILE A 709 -3.06 -1.16 26.70
C ILE A 709 -4.12 -0.83 25.66
N TYR A 710 -3.71 -0.30 24.51
CA TYR A 710 -4.63 0.04 23.42
C TYR A 710 -5.27 -1.21 22.80
N GLU A 711 -4.52 -2.30 22.60
CA GLU A 711 -5.10 -3.57 22.16
C GLU A 711 -6.14 -4.11 23.17
N LEU A 712 -5.86 -4.00 24.47
CA LEU A 712 -6.86 -4.38 25.49
C LEU A 712 -8.11 -3.49 25.46
N ALA A 713 -7.95 -2.21 25.15
CA ALA A 713 -9.05 -1.26 25.06
C ALA A 713 -10.02 -1.57 23.90
N LYS A 714 -9.54 -2.22 22.81
CA LYS A 714 -10.38 -2.58 21.66
C LYS A 714 -11.47 -3.58 21.99
N ASP A 715 -11.18 -4.54 22.85
CA ASP A 715 -12.18 -5.53 23.25
C ASP A 715 -13.01 -5.05 24.44
N LYS A 716 -12.40 -4.27 25.34
CA LYS A 716 -12.99 -3.94 26.63
C LYS A 716 -13.72 -2.61 26.68
N VAL A 717 -13.33 -1.64 25.86
CA VAL A 717 -13.77 -0.23 25.99
C VAL A 717 -14.34 0.33 24.67
N ASN A 718 -14.34 -0.45 23.59
CA ASN A 718 -14.77 -0.01 22.26
C ASN A 718 -16.26 0.35 22.18
N VAL A 719 -16.54 1.63 21.96
CA VAL A 719 -17.87 2.13 21.67
C VAL A 719 -18.15 2.01 20.17
N GLN A 720 -19.19 1.25 19.80
CA GLN A 720 -19.67 1.17 18.41
C GLN A 720 -19.97 2.57 17.85
N PRO A 721 -19.44 2.95 16.66
CA PRO A 721 -19.75 4.24 16.07
C PRO A 721 -21.24 4.44 15.83
N PHE A 722 -21.75 5.65 16.11
CA PHE A 722 -23.18 5.98 16.03
C PHE A 722 -23.82 5.60 14.68
N GLN A 723 -23.17 5.88 13.57
CA GLN A 723 -23.68 5.53 12.23
C GLN A 723 -23.88 4.02 12.07
N VAL A 724 -22.94 3.20 12.55
CA VAL A 724 -23.02 1.73 12.48
C VAL A 724 -24.14 1.24 13.39
N PHE A 725 -24.24 1.80 14.60
CA PHE A 725 -25.34 1.50 15.52
C PHE A 725 -26.70 1.83 14.90
N ALA A 726 -26.84 3.04 14.33
CA ALA A 726 -28.05 3.50 13.67
C ALA A 726 -28.41 2.63 12.47
N ARG A 727 -27.43 2.25 11.63
CA ARG A 727 -27.64 1.32 10.52
C ARG A 727 -28.20 -0.01 11.00
N GLU A 728 -27.55 -0.66 11.97
CA GLU A 728 -28.01 -1.97 12.48
C GLU A 728 -29.38 -1.89 13.15
N LEU A 729 -29.63 -0.82 13.92
CA LEU A 729 -30.92 -0.57 14.55
C LEU A 729 -32.02 -0.39 13.50
N VAL A 730 -31.81 0.47 12.50
CA VAL A 730 -32.78 0.74 11.43
C VAL A 730 -32.99 -0.51 10.59
N LYS A 731 -31.91 -1.20 10.21
CA LYS A 731 -31.95 -2.46 9.48
C LYS A 731 -32.85 -3.46 10.20
N LYS A 732 -32.61 -3.68 11.50
CA LYS A 732 -33.43 -4.59 12.31
C LYS A 732 -34.90 -4.16 12.35
N ARG A 733 -35.18 -2.91 12.69
CA ARG A 733 -36.56 -2.41 12.86
C ARG A 733 -37.37 -2.42 11.56
N VAL A 734 -36.76 -2.04 10.44
CA VAL A 734 -37.40 -2.04 9.12
C VAL A 734 -37.71 -3.47 8.68
N ASN A 735 -36.75 -4.39 8.78
CA ASN A 735 -36.97 -5.78 8.40
C ASN A 735 -37.99 -6.47 9.31
N ASP A 736 -37.92 -6.28 10.63
CA ASP A 736 -38.89 -6.84 11.58
C ASP A 736 -40.32 -6.35 11.27
N TYR A 737 -40.50 -5.07 10.94
CA TYR A 737 -41.79 -4.50 10.57
C TYR A 737 -42.32 -5.10 9.26
N LEU A 738 -41.48 -5.21 8.24
CA LEU A 738 -41.87 -5.74 6.93
C LEU A 738 -42.19 -7.24 7.00
N LEU A 739 -41.43 -8.02 7.78
CA LEU A 739 -41.67 -9.44 8.02
C LEU A 739 -43.04 -9.70 8.65
N ARG A 740 -43.49 -8.86 9.58
CA ARG A 740 -44.85 -8.95 10.18
C ARG A 740 -45.96 -8.80 9.15
N SER A 741 -45.69 -8.07 8.07
CA SER A 741 -46.66 -7.83 7.01
C SER A 741 -46.62 -8.91 5.93
N GLY A 742 -45.62 -9.82 5.92
CA GLY A 742 -45.45 -10.90 4.94
C GLY A 742 -43.98 -11.13 4.51
N PRO A 743 -43.68 -12.14 3.67
CA PRO A 743 -42.32 -12.40 3.18
C PRO A 743 -41.74 -11.20 2.43
N HIS A 744 -40.49 -10.83 2.72
CA HIS A 744 -39.82 -9.69 2.10
C HIS A 744 -38.28 -9.88 2.19
N PRO A 745 -37.50 -9.50 1.16
CA PRO A 745 -36.03 -9.63 1.16
C PRO A 745 -35.38 -8.68 2.17
N GLU A 746 -34.32 -9.12 2.84
CA GLU A 746 -33.62 -8.27 3.82
C GLU A 746 -33.17 -6.93 3.19
N ILE A 747 -33.69 -5.81 3.71
CA ILE A 747 -33.28 -4.47 3.32
C ILE A 747 -32.10 -4.01 4.16
N ASP A 748 -31.01 -3.63 3.49
CA ASP A 748 -29.94 -2.83 4.10
C ASP A 748 -30.28 -1.33 3.94
N PRO A 749 -30.48 -0.57 5.04
CA PRO A 749 -30.86 0.83 4.97
C PRO A 749 -29.81 1.74 4.31
N ASP A 750 -28.55 1.32 4.20
CA ASP A 750 -27.52 2.10 3.47
C ASP A 750 -27.49 1.82 1.96
N GLN A 751 -28.16 0.76 1.50
CA GLN A 751 -28.36 0.47 0.08
C GLN A 751 -29.67 1.07 -0.47
N VAL A 752 -30.52 1.60 0.40
CA VAL A 752 -31.75 2.30 0.01
C VAL A 752 -31.51 3.80 0.01
N GLU A 753 -31.57 4.39 -1.18
CA GLU A 753 -31.57 5.83 -1.37
C GLU A 753 -33.01 6.36 -1.33
N ILE A 754 -33.23 7.36 -0.49
CA ILE A 754 -34.48 8.10 -0.42
C ILE A 754 -34.29 9.49 -1.02
N THR A 755 -35.17 9.86 -1.95
CA THR A 755 -35.27 11.23 -2.46
C THR A 755 -36.55 11.83 -1.95
N ILE A 756 -36.42 12.92 -1.19
CA ILE A 756 -37.53 13.73 -0.67
C ILE A 756 -37.49 15.05 -1.43
N ALA A 757 -38.65 15.54 -1.89
CA ALA A 757 -38.73 16.79 -2.63
C ALA A 757 -38.10 17.97 -1.84
N GLY A 758 -37.17 18.69 -2.47
CA GLY A 758 -36.46 19.82 -1.86
C GLY A 758 -35.22 19.47 -1.03
N HIS A 759 -34.92 18.18 -0.84
CA HIS A 759 -33.73 17.70 -0.17
C HIS A 759 -32.84 16.90 -1.14
N GLN A 760 -31.55 16.84 -0.84
CA GLN A 760 -30.62 16.00 -1.58
C GLN A 760 -30.85 14.52 -1.25
N PRO A 761 -30.65 13.58 -2.18
CA PRO A 761 -30.78 12.16 -1.91
C PRO A 761 -29.90 11.74 -0.73
N MET A 762 -30.45 10.89 0.14
CA MET A 762 -29.76 10.38 1.34
C MET A 762 -30.06 8.88 1.53
N THR A 763 -29.29 8.19 2.37
CA THR A 763 -29.63 6.80 2.72
C THR A 763 -30.80 6.73 3.70
N LEU A 764 -31.43 5.56 3.80
CA LEU A 764 -32.45 5.34 4.82
C LEU A 764 -31.91 5.52 6.24
N THR A 765 -30.67 5.08 6.50
CA THR A 765 -30.00 5.33 7.79
C THR A 765 -29.86 6.83 8.08
N GLN A 766 -29.44 7.62 7.08
CA GLN A 766 -29.31 9.07 7.22
C GLN A 766 -30.64 9.78 7.47
N LEU A 767 -31.74 9.27 6.90
CA LEU A 767 -33.07 9.80 7.17
C LEU A 767 -33.49 9.56 8.63
N PHE A 768 -33.25 8.37 9.19
CA PHE A 768 -33.59 8.07 10.57
C PHE A 768 -32.69 8.82 11.58
N ILE A 769 -31.44 9.08 11.22
CA ILE A 769 -30.57 9.98 11.99
C ILE A 769 -31.12 11.40 11.96
N ASN A 770 -31.45 11.90 10.75
CA ASN A 770 -32.04 13.22 10.56
C ASN A 770 -33.58 13.14 10.53
N TRP A 771 -34.17 12.44 11.51
CA TRP A 771 -35.60 12.13 11.53
C TRP A 771 -36.48 13.38 11.42
N GLU A 772 -35.98 14.53 11.86
CA GLU A 772 -36.64 15.82 11.73
C GLU A 772 -36.85 16.24 10.27
N ILE A 773 -36.01 15.84 9.30
CA ILE A 773 -36.25 16.09 7.86
C ILE A 773 -37.56 15.44 7.40
N TRP A 774 -37.94 14.31 8.01
CA TRP A 774 -39.19 13.63 7.72
C TRP A 774 -40.39 14.29 8.43
N ARG A 775 -40.17 14.88 9.63
CA ARG A 775 -41.20 15.50 10.48
C ARG A 775 -41.30 17.03 10.36
N SER A 776 -40.37 17.71 9.68
CA SER A 776 -40.36 19.16 9.55
C SER A 776 -41.50 19.59 8.64
N ASP A 777 -42.64 19.90 9.24
CA ASP A 777 -43.78 20.47 8.55
C ASP A 777 -43.33 21.75 7.82
N THR A 778 -43.60 21.80 6.51
CA THR A 778 -43.33 22.85 5.51
C THR A 778 -41.92 22.93 4.89
N SER A 779 -41.89 22.69 3.58
CA SER A 779 -40.86 23.19 2.65
C SER A 779 -40.63 24.69 2.84
N SER A 780 -39.36 25.12 2.81
CA SER A 780 -38.95 26.54 2.86
C SER A 780 -39.66 27.41 1.82
N PHE A 781 -40.04 26.81 0.70
CA PHE A 781 -40.81 27.44 -0.39
C PHE A 781 -42.27 27.71 -0.01
N VAL A 782 -42.89 26.81 0.76
CA VAL A 782 -44.27 26.94 1.26
C VAL A 782 -44.34 27.97 2.40
N LYS A 783 -43.31 28.03 3.27
CA LYS A 783 -43.14 29.10 4.26
C LYS A 783 -43.00 30.48 3.62
N ALA A 784 -42.33 30.57 2.47
CA ALA A 784 -42.20 31.81 1.72
C ALA A 784 -43.52 32.25 1.04
N LEU A 785 -44.36 31.32 0.59
CA LEU A 785 -45.63 31.60 -0.08
C LEU A 785 -46.81 31.88 0.88
N ALA A 786 -46.82 31.27 2.07
CA ALA A 786 -47.89 31.45 3.07
C ALA A 786 -47.94 32.87 3.68
N TRP A 787 -46.93 33.69 3.44
CA TRP A 787 -46.88 35.09 3.87
C TRP A 787 -47.67 36.03 2.94
N PHE A 788 -47.91 35.61 1.69
CA PHE A 788 -48.48 36.47 0.65
C PHE A 788 -49.90 36.11 0.20
N ASP A 789 -50.45 34.94 0.58
CA ASP A 789 -51.76 34.50 0.09
C ASP A 789 -52.58 33.77 1.18
N THR A 790 -53.79 34.26 1.43
CA THR A 790 -54.73 33.72 2.41
C THR A 790 -55.48 32.47 1.92
N VAL A 791 -55.51 32.20 0.61
CA VAL A 791 -56.13 30.99 0.03
C VAL A 791 -55.28 29.75 0.31
N VAL A 792 -53.95 29.90 0.35
CA VAL A 792 -52.98 28.83 0.65
C VAL A 792 -53.09 28.35 2.11
N LYS A 793 -53.57 29.19 3.03
CA LYS A 793 -53.82 28.81 4.44
C LYS A 793 -54.92 27.76 4.61
N SER A 794 -55.85 27.62 3.67
CA SER A 794 -56.97 26.66 3.77
C SER A 794 -56.67 25.27 3.20
N LEU A 795 -55.54 25.09 2.51
CA LEU A 795 -55.12 23.84 1.85
C LEU A 795 -54.17 22.98 2.71
N VAL A 796 -54.10 23.22 4.02
CA VAL A 796 -53.27 22.44 4.96
C VAL A 796 -53.71 20.96 5.03
N ASN A 797 -54.94 20.63 4.62
CA ASN A 797 -55.43 19.24 4.58
C ASN A 797 -55.01 18.43 3.34
N VAL A 798 -54.13 18.96 2.47
CA VAL A 798 -53.53 18.21 1.35
C VAL A 798 -52.09 17.73 1.69
N HIS A 799 -51.59 18.02 2.91
CA HIS A 799 -50.19 17.78 3.31
C HIS A 799 -49.76 16.30 3.23
N ASP A 800 -50.67 15.36 3.48
CA ASP A 800 -50.34 13.93 3.46
C ASP A 800 -50.21 13.34 2.05
N LEU A 801 -50.77 14.00 1.03
CA LEU A 801 -50.73 13.53 -0.37
C LEU A 801 -49.50 13.99 -1.16
N LEU A 802 -48.70 14.91 -0.61
CA LEU A 802 -47.54 15.50 -1.30
C LEU A 802 -46.18 15.03 -0.78
N ARG A 803 -46.11 14.10 0.20
CA ARG A 803 -44.86 13.40 0.54
C ARG A 803 -44.49 12.40 -0.56
N THR A 804 -44.01 12.89 -1.70
CA THR A 804 -43.40 12.05 -2.74
C THR A 804 -41.98 11.70 -2.33
N ALA A 805 -41.85 10.66 -1.51
CA ALA A 805 -40.57 10.01 -1.27
C ALA A 805 -40.38 8.88 -2.28
N THR A 806 -39.33 8.94 -3.10
CA THR A 806 -38.95 7.82 -3.95
C THR A 806 -37.84 7.03 -3.29
N PHE A 807 -38.01 5.71 -3.27
CA PHE A 807 -37.04 4.76 -2.73
C PHE A 807 -36.38 4.05 -3.90
N ARG A 808 -35.05 4.10 -3.96
CA ARG A 808 -34.27 3.42 -4.99
C ARG A 808 -33.17 2.60 -4.34
N SER A 809 -33.09 1.33 -4.71
CA SER A 809 -31.95 0.51 -4.34
C SER A 809 -30.72 0.86 -5.17
N ARG A 810 -29.56 0.96 -4.52
CA ARG A 810 -28.26 1.26 -5.13
C ARG A 810 -27.60 0.05 -5.78
N ASP A 811 -27.85 -1.16 -5.27
CA ASP A 811 -27.30 -2.42 -5.78
C ASP A 811 -28.26 -3.17 -6.73
N GLY A 812 -29.45 -2.62 -6.96
CA GLY A 812 -30.47 -3.19 -7.84
C GLY A 812 -31.38 -4.21 -7.16
N THR A 813 -31.24 -4.44 -5.85
CA THR A 813 -32.19 -5.25 -5.07
C THR A 813 -33.57 -4.60 -5.02
N SER A 814 -34.63 -5.42 -4.95
CA SER A 814 -35.99 -4.90 -4.78
C SER A 814 -36.15 -4.31 -3.38
N VAL A 815 -36.53 -3.03 -3.29
CA VAL A 815 -36.97 -2.40 -2.02
C VAL A 815 -38.32 -2.94 -1.52
N GLY A 816 -38.94 -3.85 -2.30
CA GLY A 816 -40.18 -4.56 -1.98
C GLY A 816 -41.30 -3.62 -1.53
N ARG A 817 -41.75 -3.75 -0.27
CA ARG A 817 -42.89 -3.02 0.29
C ARG A 817 -42.50 -1.78 1.10
N LEU A 818 -41.23 -1.38 1.05
CA LEU A 818 -40.80 -0.15 1.69
C LEU A 818 -41.54 1.05 1.07
N SER A 819 -42.20 1.83 1.91
CA SER A 819 -43.02 2.98 1.49
C SER A 819 -42.97 4.10 2.52
N ALA A 820 -43.46 5.28 2.14
CA ALA A 820 -43.56 6.41 3.07
C ALA A 820 -44.38 6.07 4.34
N ALA A 821 -45.37 5.18 4.25
CA ALA A 821 -46.15 4.73 5.41
C ALA A 821 -45.28 3.91 6.39
N VAL A 822 -44.42 3.02 5.87
CA VAL A 822 -43.47 2.27 6.71
C VAL A 822 -42.51 3.21 7.43
N ILE A 823 -42.08 4.28 6.77
CA ILE A 823 -41.22 5.29 7.39
C ILE A 823 -41.98 6.06 8.48
N ASN A 824 -43.21 6.51 8.22
CA ASN A 824 -44.04 7.19 9.21
C ASN A 824 -44.20 6.37 10.51
N ASP A 825 -44.41 5.06 10.40
CA ASP A 825 -44.60 4.18 11.56
C ASP A 825 -43.30 3.94 12.34
N LEU A 826 -42.15 3.95 11.66
CA LEU A 826 -40.86 3.62 12.26
C LEU A 826 -40.01 4.83 12.63
N ILE A 827 -40.28 6.02 12.09
CA ILE A 827 -39.42 7.20 12.29
C ILE A 827 -39.28 7.60 13.77
N GLY A 828 -40.22 7.16 14.62
CA GLY A 828 -40.15 7.29 16.09
C GLY A 828 -39.16 6.36 16.80
N VAL A 829 -38.40 5.54 16.08
CA VAL A 829 -37.32 4.70 16.64
C VAL A 829 -36.18 5.54 17.23
N LEU A 830 -35.97 6.77 16.73
CA LEU A 830 -35.00 7.77 17.22
C LEU A 830 -33.64 7.15 17.60
N PRO A 831 -32.78 6.85 16.60
CA PRO A 831 -31.49 6.20 16.84
C PRO A 831 -30.61 6.88 17.88
N GLY A 832 -30.70 8.22 18.03
CA GLY A 832 -29.97 8.99 19.05
C GLY A 832 -30.29 8.56 20.48
N ASP A 833 -31.59 8.51 20.83
CA ASP A 833 -32.04 8.09 22.17
C ASP A 833 -31.63 6.64 22.46
N GLN A 834 -31.82 5.75 21.49
CA GLN A 834 -31.44 4.34 21.59
C GLN A 834 -29.93 4.17 21.74
N TYR A 835 -29.14 5.05 21.12
CA TYR A 835 -27.69 5.05 21.26
C TYR A 835 -27.27 5.52 22.65
N ILE A 836 -27.91 6.55 23.20
CA ILE A 836 -27.70 7.00 24.59
C ILE A 836 -28.02 5.85 25.58
N ASP A 837 -29.11 5.12 25.38
CA ASP A 837 -29.47 3.96 26.20
C ASP A 837 -28.47 2.81 26.07
N TYR A 838 -27.98 2.54 24.85
CA TYR A 838 -26.88 1.61 24.61
C TYR A 838 -25.61 2.01 25.37
N LEU A 839 -25.23 3.29 25.34
CA LEU A 839 -24.04 3.78 26.05
C LEU A 839 -24.19 3.61 27.56
N LYS A 840 -25.35 3.98 28.13
CA LYS A 840 -25.65 3.84 29.56
C LYS A 840 -25.63 2.37 30.00
N SER A 841 -26.34 1.50 29.29
CA SER A 841 -26.45 0.07 29.65
C SER A 841 -25.13 -0.68 29.49
N THR A 842 -24.33 -0.34 28.47
CA THR A 842 -23.09 -1.06 28.17
C THR A 842 -21.91 -0.57 29.00
N PHE A 843 -21.77 0.75 29.20
CA PHE A 843 -20.56 1.34 29.79
C PHE A 843 -20.74 1.90 31.20
N LEU A 844 -21.95 2.28 31.61
CA LEU A 844 -22.22 2.75 32.99
C LEU A 844 -22.84 1.65 33.86
N ASN A 845 -23.74 0.83 33.31
CA ASN A 845 -24.48 -0.20 34.06
C ASN A 845 -24.35 -1.64 33.49
N PRO A 846 -23.14 -2.15 33.15
CA PRO A 846 -23.01 -3.52 32.66
C PRO A 846 -23.39 -4.52 33.76
N GLY A 847 -24.29 -5.46 33.43
CA GLY A 847 -24.69 -6.56 34.34
C GLY A 847 -23.47 -7.29 34.91
N GLY A 848 -23.49 -7.57 36.22
CA GLY A 848 -22.32 -7.84 37.06
C GLY A 848 -21.27 -8.80 36.47
N GLY A 849 -20.04 -8.30 36.35
CA GLY A 849 -18.84 -9.07 35.98
C GLY A 849 -17.71 -8.22 35.36
N ASP A 850 -18.05 -7.31 34.44
CA ASP A 850 -17.06 -6.56 33.62
C ASP A 850 -16.79 -5.11 34.11
N LEU A 851 -17.50 -4.66 35.15
CA LEU A 851 -17.48 -3.29 35.69
C LEU A 851 -16.10 -2.81 36.17
N SER A 852 -15.24 -3.69 36.70
CA SER A 852 -13.96 -3.27 37.29
C SER A 852 -12.81 -3.16 36.28
N THR A 853 -12.87 -3.88 35.15
CA THR A 853 -11.73 -3.95 34.22
C THR A 853 -11.66 -2.74 33.28
N ARG A 854 -12.79 -2.18 32.85
CA ARG A 854 -12.81 -1.02 31.92
C ARG A 854 -12.25 0.25 32.55
N PRO A 855 -12.62 0.63 33.79
CA PRO A 855 -12.02 1.77 34.47
C PRO A 855 -10.50 1.60 34.70
N GLU A 856 -10.04 0.38 34.99
CA GLU A 856 -8.61 0.08 35.17
C GLU A 856 -7.83 0.22 33.86
N VAL A 857 -8.35 -0.31 32.74
CA VAL A 857 -7.74 -0.16 31.41
C VAL A 857 -7.68 1.32 31.01
N TYR A 858 -8.76 2.07 31.20
CA TYR A 858 -8.80 3.52 30.96
C TYR A 858 -7.78 4.27 31.83
N GLY A 859 -7.74 3.97 33.13
CA GLY A 859 -6.80 4.59 34.06
C GLY A 859 -5.35 4.31 33.70
N LYS A 860 -5.03 3.08 33.27
CA LYS A 860 -3.70 2.69 32.83
C LYS A 860 -3.30 3.36 31.52
N LEU A 861 -4.23 3.53 30.59
CA LEU A 861 -4.01 4.27 29.34
C LEU A 861 -3.67 5.74 29.61
N LYS A 862 -4.43 6.40 30.50
CA LYS A 862 -4.12 7.77 30.94
C LYS A 862 -2.76 7.86 31.64
N GLN A 863 -2.47 6.93 32.56
CA GLN A 863 -1.17 6.88 33.25
C GLN A 863 -0.01 6.81 32.24
N ASN A 864 -0.07 5.87 31.29
CA ASN A 864 0.96 5.68 30.28
C ASN A 864 1.13 6.93 29.40
N LYS A 865 0.02 7.57 28.96
CA LYS A 865 0.07 8.83 28.19
C LYS A 865 0.77 9.96 28.97
N LEU A 866 0.45 10.12 30.25
CA LEU A 866 1.07 11.17 31.07
C LEU A 866 2.55 10.90 31.34
N GLN A 867 2.94 9.64 31.52
CA GLN A 867 4.37 9.25 31.62
C GLN A 867 5.12 9.54 30.32
N PHE A 868 4.50 9.24 29.17
CA PHE A 868 5.05 9.53 27.85
C PHE A 868 5.25 11.04 27.66
N ASP A 869 4.24 11.84 28.00
CA ASP A 869 4.29 13.30 27.90
C ASP A 869 5.36 13.90 28.82
N ALA A 870 5.45 13.41 30.07
CA ALA A 870 6.43 13.87 31.04
C ALA A 870 7.85 13.56 30.60
N LEU A 871 8.10 12.35 30.09
CA LEU A 871 9.40 11.94 29.57
C LEU A 871 9.79 12.77 28.35
N THR A 872 8.87 12.94 27.40
CA THR A 872 9.12 13.75 26.19
C THR A 872 9.44 15.20 26.55
N GLN A 873 8.66 15.81 27.44
CA GLN A 873 8.89 17.18 27.88
C GLN A 873 10.21 17.32 28.66
N ARG A 874 10.60 16.29 29.43
CA ARG A 874 11.92 16.22 30.07
C ARG A 874 13.06 16.11 29.06
N MET A 875 12.91 15.30 28.02
CA MET A 875 13.90 15.18 26.92
C MET A 875 14.04 16.50 26.14
N GLN A 876 12.96 17.28 26.03
CA GLN A 876 12.95 18.62 25.44
C GLN A 876 13.60 19.70 26.32
N GLY A 877 13.90 19.40 27.59
CA GLY A 877 14.42 20.38 28.55
C GLY A 877 13.35 21.28 29.21
N ASN A 878 12.08 20.98 28.99
CA ASN A 878 10.93 21.75 29.49
C ASN A 878 10.41 21.24 30.86
N LEU A 879 11.06 20.23 31.44
CA LEU A 879 10.88 19.76 32.82
C LEU A 879 12.26 19.53 33.44
N SER A 880 12.47 19.97 34.68
CA SER A 880 13.73 19.71 35.39
C SER A 880 13.85 18.23 35.77
N VAL A 881 15.07 17.77 36.07
CA VAL A 881 15.31 16.39 36.55
C VAL A 881 14.53 16.10 37.82
N GLU A 882 14.50 17.06 38.76
CA GLU A 882 13.79 16.91 40.03
C GLU A 882 12.27 16.83 39.82
N GLN A 883 11.72 17.75 39.01
CA GLN A 883 10.28 17.77 38.70
C GLN A 883 9.84 16.50 37.99
N TYR A 884 10.60 16.03 37.00
CA TYR A 884 10.31 14.77 36.32
C TYR A 884 10.36 13.58 37.27
N THR A 885 11.38 13.50 38.13
CA THR A 885 11.55 12.37 39.07
C THR A 885 10.39 12.31 40.05
N TRP A 886 10.01 13.45 40.63
CA TRP A 886 8.86 13.55 41.52
C TRP A 886 7.55 13.21 40.80
N LEU A 887 7.29 13.83 39.64
CA LEU A 887 6.07 13.62 38.86
C LEU A 887 5.93 12.16 38.43
N ASN A 888 7.01 11.54 37.94
CA ASN A 888 6.99 10.14 37.53
C ASN A 888 6.75 9.21 38.73
N ALA A 889 7.28 9.51 39.91
CA ALA A 889 7.02 8.74 41.12
C ALA A 889 5.55 8.83 41.56
N VAL A 890 4.91 10.01 41.42
CA VAL A 890 3.46 10.14 41.63
C VAL A 890 2.71 9.31 40.58
N LEU A 891 3.06 9.46 39.30
CA LEU A 891 2.40 8.75 38.20
C LEU A 891 2.47 7.24 38.36
N GLU A 892 3.58 6.68 38.83
CA GLU A 892 3.75 5.24 39.05
C GLU A 892 2.77 4.66 40.08
N GLU A 893 2.39 5.40 41.12
CA GLU A 893 1.50 4.91 42.20
C GLU A 893 0.00 5.17 41.96
N LEU A 894 -0.37 5.96 40.94
CA LEU A 894 -1.76 6.40 40.71
C LEU A 894 -2.74 5.28 40.31
N HIS A 895 -2.22 4.12 39.91
CA HIS A 895 -3.02 2.93 39.68
C HIS A 895 -3.48 2.26 41.00
N ILE A 896 -2.88 2.63 42.14
CA ILE A 896 -3.15 2.07 43.46
C ILE A 896 -3.91 3.08 44.32
N THR A 897 -3.44 4.33 44.37
CA THR A 897 -3.96 5.36 45.29
C THR A 897 -4.00 6.74 44.65
N ALA A 898 -4.98 7.57 45.04
CA ALA A 898 -5.08 8.97 44.66
C ALA A 898 -4.12 9.89 45.44
N SER A 899 -3.66 9.43 46.60
CA SER A 899 -2.68 10.11 47.47
C SER A 899 -1.49 9.17 47.64
N THR A 900 -0.40 9.50 46.95
CA THR A 900 0.86 8.75 46.92
C THR A 900 1.78 9.19 48.06
N ALA A 901 2.91 8.50 48.24
CA ALA A 901 3.95 9.00 49.17
C ALA A 901 4.52 10.36 48.73
N ASN A 902 4.50 10.64 47.43
CA ASN A 902 5.17 11.77 46.80
C ASN A 902 4.24 12.95 46.47
N GLY A 903 2.93 12.75 46.44
CA GLY A 903 1.98 13.77 46.04
C GLY A 903 0.56 13.28 45.82
N GLU A 904 -0.32 14.21 45.48
CA GLU A 904 -1.75 14.01 45.27
C GLU A 904 -2.16 14.53 43.89
N VAL A 905 -3.16 13.91 43.28
CA VAL A 905 -3.65 14.27 41.94
C VAL A 905 -5.11 14.67 41.98
N TYR A 906 -5.41 15.82 41.39
CA TYR A 906 -6.72 16.44 41.37
C TYR A 906 -7.18 16.69 39.94
N ARG A 907 -8.49 16.75 39.72
CA ARG A 907 -9.05 17.25 38.46
C ARG A 907 -8.76 18.74 38.31
N PHE A 908 -8.44 19.19 37.11
CA PHE A 908 -8.29 20.62 36.84
C PHE A 908 -9.67 21.27 36.69
N VAL A 909 -9.94 22.29 37.50
CA VAL A 909 -11.23 22.99 37.56
C VAL A 909 -10.97 24.49 37.49
N VAL A 910 -11.69 25.18 36.61
CA VAL A 910 -11.63 26.63 36.39
C VAL A 910 -13.02 27.21 36.62
N ASN A 911 -13.14 28.15 37.56
CA ASN A 911 -14.41 28.76 37.95
C ASN A 911 -15.53 27.76 38.23
N GLY A 912 -15.22 26.68 38.96
CA GLY A 912 -16.16 25.59 39.27
C GLY A 912 -16.52 24.68 38.09
N LYS A 913 -15.97 24.91 36.90
CA LYS A 913 -16.18 24.10 35.69
C LYS A 913 -14.97 23.21 35.45
N ARG A 914 -15.22 21.92 35.20
CA ARG A 914 -14.16 20.94 34.94
C ARG A 914 -13.53 21.20 33.58
N VAL A 915 -12.21 21.25 33.56
CA VAL A 915 -11.43 21.20 32.34
C VAL A 915 -11.16 19.72 32.05
N GLU A 916 -11.82 19.19 31.04
CA GLU A 916 -11.81 17.77 30.76
C GLU A 916 -10.43 17.32 30.24
N GLY A 917 -9.95 16.20 30.76
CA GLY A 917 -8.59 15.71 30.50
C GLY A 917 -7.47 16.49 31.21
N GLY A 918 -7.77 17.58 31.92
CA GLY A 918 -6.80 18.35 32.70
C GLY A 918 -6.66 17.86 34.14
N TYR A 919 -5.43 17.89 34.67
CA TYR A 919 -5.11 17.44 36.03
C TYR A 919 -4.18 18.40 36.76
N VAL A 920 -4.16 18.34 38.09
CA VAL A 920 -3.22 19.06 38.94
C VAL A 920 -2.49 18.06 39.83
N PHE A 921 -1.16 18.08 39.76
CA PHE A 921 -0.25 17.32 40.59
C PHE A 921 0.27 18.21 41.70
N ALA A 922 -0.02 17.88 42.96
CA ALA A 922 0.47 18.59 44.13
C ALA A 922 1.55 17.78 44.84
N ARG A 923 2.71 18.38 45.08
CA ARG A 923 3.83 17.71 45.76
C ARG A 923 3.59 17.67 47.26
N LYS A 924 3.78 16.49 47.86
CA LYS A 924 3.52 16.30 49.29
C LYS A 924 4.53 17.11 50.12
N GLY A 925 4.02 17.84 51.11
CA GLY A 925 4.85 18.64 52.00
C GLY A 925 5.39 19.94 51.40
N THR A 926 4.97 20.33 50.19
CA THR A 926 5.36 21.61 49.56
C THR A 926 4.13 22.32 48.97
N THR A 927 4.31 23.57 48.53
CA THR A 927 3.27 24.33 47.81
C THR A 927 3.30 24.10 46.30
N GLU A 928 4.32 23.38 45.79
CA GLU A 928 4.59 23.15 44.37
C GLU A 928 3.45 22.36 43.72
N LYS A 929 2.89 22.92 42.63
CA LYS A 929 1.84 22.30 41.84
C LYS A 929 2.16 22.38 40.35
N ILE A 930 2.00 21.27 39.64
CA ILE A 930 2.10 21.20 38.18
C ILE A 930 0.72 20.86 37.61
N ILE A 931 0.27 21.63 36.61
CA ILE A 931 -0.95 21.36 35.85
C ILE A 931 -0.58 20.53 34.63
N TYR A 932 -1.39 19.52 34.34
CA TYR A 932 -1.42 18.84 33.05
C TYR A 932 -2.56 19.38 32.20
N LEU A 933 -2.26 19.84 31.00
CA LEU A 933 -3.22 20.25 29.98
C LEU A 933 -2.98 19.46 28.69
N PRO A 934 -3.93 18.63 28.24
CA PRO A 934 -3.80 17.96 26.95
C PRO A 934 -3.83 19.02 25.83
N ALA A 935 -2.86 18.95 24.91
CA ALA A 935 -2.76 19.83 23.74
C ALA A 935 -2.58 21.32 24.04
N ALA A 936 -1.74 21.67 25.02
CA ALA A 936 -1.39 23.06 25.29
C ALA A 936 -0.78 23.75 24.05
N TYR A 937 -1.20 24.98 23.79
CA TYR A 937 -0.82 25.80 22.62
C TYR A 937 0.69 25.94 22.39
N ASP A 938 1.49 25.90 23.47
CA ASP A 938 2.95 26.04 23.43
C ASP A 938 3.71 24.70 23.36
N GLY A 939 2.98 23.58 23.25
CA GLY A 939 3.54 22.22 23.22
C GLY A 939 3.98 21.70 24.59
N LYS A 940 3.69 22.40 25.70
CA LYS A 940 4.02 21.95 27.06
C LYS A 940 2.79 21.40 27.76
N ASN A 941 2.71 20.09 27.84
CA ASN A 941 1.59 19.43 28.52
C ASN A 941 1.63 19.61 30.03
N PHE A 942 2.83 19.75 30.63
CA PHE A 942 3.02 20.01 32.05
C PHE A 942 3.53 21.43 32.30
N VAL A 943 2.82 22.22 33.08
CA VAL A 943 3.21 23.61 33.38
C VAL A 943 3.07 23.85 34.88
N SER A 944 3.99 24.59 35.50
CA SER A 944 3.82 24.98 36.90
C SER A 944 2.60 25.89 37.04
N LEU A 945 1.86 25.75 38.15
CA LEU A 945 0.68 26.57 38.41
C LEU A 945 1.01 28.07 38.43
N GLU A 946 2.18 28.42 38.97
CA GLU A 946 2.66 29.80 39.06
C GLU A 946 2.94 30.40 37.69
N SER A 947 3.66 29.67 36.81
CA SER A 947 3.93 30.13 35.45
C SER A 947 2.64 30.22 34.63
N TYR A 948 1.72 29.27 34.80
CA TYR A 948 0.42 29.29 34.13
C TYR A 948 -0.43 30.50 34.56
N ALA A 949 -0.51 30.79 35.87
CA ALA A 949 -1.24 31.94 36.39
C ALA A 949 -0.64 33.27 35.92
N ALA A 950 0.69 33.36 35.81
CA ALA A 950 1.38 34.52 35.26
C ALA A 950 1.08 34.70 33.75
N GLU A 951 1.06 33.61 32.98
CA GLU A 951 0.74 33.64 31.55
C GLU A 951 -0.70 34.12 31.29
N LEU A 952 -1.67 33.68 32.09
CA LEU A 952 -3.08 34.09 31.96
C LEU A 952 -3.29 35.61 32.12
N LYS A 953 -2.41 36.29 32.87
CA LYS A 953 -2.45 37.76 33.02
C LYS A 953 -1.89 38.49 31.79
N MET A 954 -1.09 37.80 30.97
CA MET A 954 -0.41 38.40 29.82
C MET A 954 -1.05 38.00 28.48
N HIS A 955 -1.61 36.79 28.40
CA HIS A 955 -2.08 36.20 27.16
C HIS A 955 -3.43 35.50 27.37
N ALA A 956 -4.32 35.63 26.38
CA ALA A 956 -5.61 34.95 26.42
C ALA A 956 -5.46 33.45 26.11
N ARG A 957 -5.69 32.59 27.10
CA ARG A 957 -5.64 31.12 26.96
C ARG A 957 -7.01 30.55 26.61
N TRP A 958 -7.44 30.78 25.37
CA TRP A 958 -8.74 30.27 24.88
C TRP A 958 -8.73 28.78 24.57
N ASP A 959 -7.55 28.16 24.51
CA ASP A 959 -7.35 26.72 24.36
C ASP A 959 -8.10 25.93 25.44
N ILE A 960 -8.07 26.39 26.70
CA ILE A 960 -8.78 25.70 27.78
C ILE A 960 -10.29 25.87 27.75
N VAL A 961 -10.82 26.90 27.06
CA VAL A 961 -12.28 27.06 26.88
C VAL A 961 -12.82 25.94 26.02
N LYS A 962 -12.07 25.52 25.00
CA LYS A 962 -12.41 24.37 24.18
C LYS A 962 -12.36 23.05 24.96
N SER A 963 -11.64 23.03 26.09
CA SER A 963 -11.50 21.87 26.97
C SER A 963 -12.58 21.79 28.06
N VAL A 964 -13.68 22.54 27.92
CA VAL A 964 -14.81 22.59 28.85
C VAL A 964 -16.09 22.24 28.09
N ARG A 965 -17.06 21.62 28.80
CA ARG A 965 -18.40 21.28 28.26
C ARG A 965 -18.99 22.44 27.46
N SER A 966 -19.61 22.13 26.33
CA SER A 966 -20.10 23.13 25.37
C SER A 966 -20.97 24.22 26.03
N ARG A 967 -21.90 23.83 26.91
CA ARG A 967 -22.76 24.74 27.69
C ARG A 967 -22.05 25.59 28.75
N ASP A 968 -20.86 25.20 29.19
CA ASP A 968 -20.07 25.85 30.24
C ASP A 968 -18.94 26.72 29.66
N GLN A 969 -18.71 26.68 28.35
CA GLN A 969 -17.62 27.40 27.68
C GLN A 969 -17.71 28.92 27.85
N GLU A 970 -18.91 29.49 27.75
CA GLU A 970 -19.11 30.94 27.90
C GLU A 970 -18.76 31.42 29.32
N VAL A 971 -19.11 30.63 30.34
CA VAL A 971 -18.79 30.91 31.74
C VAL A 971 -17.28 30.94 31.97
N VAL A 972 -16.56 29.94 31.43
CA VAL A 972 -15.09 29.88 31.57
C VAL A 972 -14.42 30.96 30.73
N ARG A 973 -14.91 31.24 29.52
CA ARG A 973 -14.40 32.31 28.65
C ARG A 973 -14.48 33.66 29.37
N ASN A 974 -15.62 33.98 29.97
CA ASN A 974 -15.81 35.24 30.70
C ASN A 974 -14.85 35.35 31.89
N TYR A 975 -14.72 34.28 32.69
CA TYR A 975 -13.78 34.24 33.81
C TYR A 975 -12.32 34.48 33.38
N LEU A 976 -11.86 33.81 32.32
CA LEU A 976 -10.50 34.00 31.82
C LEU A 976 -10.28 35.40 31.25
N PHE A 977 -11.31 36.00 30.65
CA PHE A 977 -11.26 37.38 30.21
C PHE A 977 -11.07 38.34 31.39
N GLU A 978 -11.77 38.12 32.51
CA GLU A 978 -11.61 38.93 33.72
C GLU A 978 -10.22 38.79 34.34
N VAL A 979 -9.66 37.58 34.36
CA VAL A 979 -8.28 37.33 34.81
C VAL A 979 -7.28 38.06 33.91
N LEU A 980 -7.44 37.98 32.58
CA LEU A 980 -6.59 38.67 31.62
C LEU A 980 -6.65 40.20 31.77
N LYS A 981 -7.84 40.74 32.11
CA LYS A 981 -8.01 42.18 32.37
C LYS A 981 -7.54 42.62 33.75
N GLY A 982 -7.11 41.68 34.60
CA GLY A 982 -6.66 41.97 35.96
C GLY A 982 -7.79 42.28 36.93
N TYR A 983 -9.05 41.95 36.59
CA TYR A 983 -10.19 42.11 37.50
C TYR A 983 -10.20 41.04 38.61
N HIS A 984 -9.64 39.87 38.33
CA HIS A 984 -9.51 38.77 39.29
C HIS A 984 -8.14 38.09 39.18
N ASP A 985 -7.62 37.57 40.30
CA ASP A 985 -6.50 36.65 40.28
C ASP A 985 -6.99 35.24 39.91
N PHE A 986 -6.16 34.52 39.15
CA PHE A 986 -6.42 33.11 38.87
C PHE A 986 -6.35 32.29 40.16
N THR A 987 -7.44 31.64 40.51
CA THR A 987 -7.50 30.77 41.68
C THR A 987 -7.85 29.35 41.27
N LEU A 988 -7.16 28.40 41.89
CA LEU A 988 -7.36 26.99 41.65
C LEU A 988 -8.29 26.42 42.74
N THR A 989 -9.40 25.80 42.33
CA THR A 989 -10.24 25.03 43.26
C THR A 989 -9.83 23.56 43.20
N LEU A 990 -9.14 23.09 44.25
CA LEU A 990 -8.82 21.67 44.38
C LEU A 990 -10.04 20.90 44.89
N GLY A 991 -10.44 19.88 44.14
CA GLY A 991 -11.45 18.91 44.56
C GLY A 991 -10.87 17.86 45.50
N ARG A 992 -11.42 16.65 45.47
CA ARG A 992 -10.82 15.48 46.14
C ARG A 992 -9.70 14.88 45.27
N PRO A 993 -8.67 14.27 45.88
CA PRO A 993 -7.72 13.48 45.12
C PRO A 993 -8.41 12.35 44.36
N ILE A 994 -7.97 12.05 43.14
CA ILE A 994 -8.54 11.01 42.26
C ILE A 994 -7.49 10.02 41.76
N ARG A 995 -7.91 8.79 41.47
CA ARG A 995 -7.19 7.89 40.55
C ARG A 995 -7.71 8.11 39.15
N PHE A 996 -6.91 7.85 38.13
CA PHE A 996 -7.38 7.99 36.73
C PHE A 996 -8.51 7.02 36.36
N SER A 997 -8.61 5.87 37.04
CA SER A 997 -9.75 4.97 36.86
C SER A 997 -11.07 5.59 37.31
N ASP A 998 -11.03 6.49 38.30
CA ASP A 998 -12.23 7.15 38.85
C ASP A 998 -12.80 8.19 37.86
N ASP A 999 -12.06 8.51 36.80
CA ASP A 999 -12.48 9.40 35.71
C ASP A 999 -13.20 8.69 34.56
N TYR A 1000 -13.27 7.35 34.56
CA TYR A 1000 -13.93 6.58 33.51
C TYR A 1000 -15.43 6.90 33.38
N ALA A 1001 -16.20 6.77 34.47
CA ALA A 1001 -17.64 7.03 34.43
C ALA A 1001 -17.98 8.50 34.13
N PRO A 1002 -17.35 9.51 34.77
CA PRO A 1002 -17.55 10.92 34.42
C PRO A 1002 -17.24 11.24 32.95
N MET A 1003 -16.29 10.52 32.34
CA MET A 1003 -15.91 10.68 30.94
C MET A 1003 -16.96 10.08 29.99
N ILE A 1004 -17.51 8.90 30.30
CA ILE A 1004 -18.63 8.32 29.56
C ILE A 1004 -19.88 9.21 29.68
N GLU A 1005 -20.17 9.73 30.88
CA GLU A 1005 -21.27 10.66 31.11
C GLU A 1005 -21.11 11.98 30.33
N LEU A 1006 -19.88 12.49 30.21
CA LEU A 1006 -19.58 13.61 29.34
C LEU A 1006 -19.87 13.29 27.87
N PHE A 1007 -19.41 12.13 27.39
CA PHE A 1007 -19.66 11.70 26.02
C PHE A 1007 -21.16 11.58 25.71
N ILE A 1008 -21.94 11.02 26.64
CA ILE A 1008 -23.39 10.96 26.56
C ILE A 1008 -24.00 12.37 26.53
N ALA A 1009 -23.57 13.27 27.43
CA ALA A 1009 -24.11 14.62 27.52
C ALA A 1009 -23.81 15.48 26.27
N GLU A 1010 -22.61 15.38 25.70
CA GLU A 1010 -22.27 16.08 24.44
C GLU A 1010 -23.01 15.48 23.24
N THR A 1011 -23.28 14.16 23.25
CA THR A 1011 -24.12 13.51 22.22
C THR A 1011 -25.57 14.00 22.32
N ASP A 1012 -26.10 14.16 23.53
CA ASP A 1012 -27.45 14.69 23.81
C ASP A 1012 -27.59 16.15 23.38
N ASP A 1013 -26.68 17.03 23.81
CA ASP A 1013 -26.69 18.46 23.46
C ASP A 1013 -26.62 18.70 21.92
N GLN A 1014 -25.90 17.84 21.18
CA GLN A 1014 -25.73 17.96 19.72
C GLN A 1014 -26.85 17.32 18.89
N THR A 1015 -27.62 16.38 19.47
CA THR A 1015 -28.74 15.72 18.77
C THR A 1015 -30.08 16.44 18.95
N THR A 1016 -30.14 17.44 19.85
CA THR A 1016 -31.40 18.08 20.27
C THR A 1016 -31.55 19.55 19.81
N SER A 1017 -30.52 20.21 19.25
CA SER A 1017 -30.58 21.66 18.93
C SER A 1017 -30.97 21.97 17.47
N LEU A 1018 -32.06 22.74 17.34
CA LEU A 1018 -32.83 23.06 16.11
C LEU A 1018 -32.14 23.99 15.08
N SER A 1019 -30.83 24.20 15.15
CA SER A 1019 -30.14 25.10 14.19
C SER A 1019 -28.65 24.79 13.98
N GLU A 1020 -28.32 23.68 13.31
CA GLU A 1020 -27.09 23.54 12.52
C GLU A 1020 -27.21 22.37 11.52
N ALA A 1021 -27.49 22.70 10.26
CA ALA A 1021 -27.69 21.75 9.16
C ALA A 1021 -26.37 21.14 8.64
N PHE A 1022 -25.61 20.40 9.46
CA PHE A 1022 -24.27 19.95 9.09
C PHE A 1022 -23.90 18.50 9.53
N TRP A 1023 -24.71 17.49 9.18
CA TRP A 1023 -24.32 16.07 9.31
C TRP A 1023 -23.95 15.42 7.97
N ARG A 1024 -23.35 16.18 7.05
CA ARG A 1024 -23.14 15.70 5.68
C ARG A 1024 -21.80 15.00 5.41
N ASP A 1025 -20.84 15.06 6.34
CA ASP A 1025 -19.63 14.24 6.28
C ASP A 1025 -19.36 13.59 7.65
N THR A 1026 -19.32 12.26 7.60
CA THR A 1026 -19.09 11.32 8.70
C THR A 1026 -17.83 11.67 9.52
N LEU A 1027 -17.98 11.69 10.85
CA LEU A 1027 -17.01 12.08 11.91
C LEU A 1027 -16.94 13.58 12.18
N ILE A 1028 -17.62 14.00 13.24
CA ILE A 1028 -17.09 14.82 14.36
C ILE A 1028 -18.25 14.94 15.36
N VAL A 1029 -18.22 14.12 16.41
CA VAL A 1029 -18.56 14.65 17.74
C VAL A 1029 -17.49 15.71 17.98
N ALA A 1030 -17.87 16.95 18.30
CA ALA A 1030 -17.02 18.15 18.42
C ALA A 1030 -15.49 17.93 18.63
N GLU A 1031 -14.64 18.84 18.14
CA GLU A 1031 -13.16 18.82 18.34
C GLU A 1031 -12.74 18.46 19.79
N PHE A 1032 -13.54 18.85 20.78
CA PHE A 1032 -13.38 18.54 22.21
C PHE A 1032 -13.51 17.05 22.57
N ALA A 1033 -14.42 16.33 21.90
CA ALA A 1033 -14.64 14.92 22.10
C ALA A 1033 -13.55 14.07 21.45
N VAL A 1034 -12.83 14.54 20.44
CA VAL A 1034 -11.86 13.71 19.70
C VAL A 1034 -10.73 13.16 20.60
N ASP A 1035 -10.20 13.95 21.55
CA ASP A 1035 -9.13 13.48 22.46
C ASP A 1035 -9.63 12.61 23.62
N ILE A 1036 -10.93 12.72 23.95
CA ILE A 1036 -11.58 11.95 25.03
C ILE A 1036 -12.22 10.67 24.49
N VAL A 1037 -12.80 10.74 23.29
CA VAL A 1037 -13.45 9.68 22.53
C VAL A 1037 -12.45 8.83 21.77
N SER A 1038 -11.29 9.35 21.34
CA SER A 1038 -10.22 8.51 20.78
C SER A 1038 -9.69 7.46 21.77
N LEU A 1039 -9.89 7.66 23.08
CA LEU A 1039 -9.59 6.68 24.13
C LEU A 1039 -10.68 5.59 24.27
N LEU A 1040 -11.90 5.85 23.81
CA LEU A 1040 -13.08 4.96 23.89
C LEU A 1040 -13.46 4.32 22.55
N ILE A 1041 -13.08 4.94 21.45
CA ILE A 1041 -13.31 4.47 20.09
C ILE A 1041 -11.93 4.39 19.45
N PRO A 1042 -11.20 3.28 19.67
CA PRO A 1042 -9.94 3.02 19.01
C PRO A 1042 -10.01 3.31 17.49
N PRO A 1043 -11.10 2.97 16.77
CA PRO A 1043 -11.26 3.35 15.38
C PRO A 1043 -11.32 4.85 15.08
N VAL A 1044 -11.63 5.79 16.00
CA VAL A 1044 -11.82 7.22 15.67
C VAL A 1044 -10.52 8.02 15.73
N GLY A 1045 -9.58 7.70 16.63
CA GLY A 1045 -8.23 8.28 16.60
C GLY A 1045 -7.46 7.84 15.35
N VAL A 1046 -7.67 6.58 14.95
CA VAL A 1046 -7.23 6.06 13.67
C VAL A 1046 -8.05 6.68 12.55
N ALA A 1047 -9.38 6.74 12.62
CA ALA A 1047 -10.26 7.17 11.53
C ALA A 1047 -10.31 8.67 11.29
N ALA A 1048 -9.92 9.56 12.19
CA ALA A 1048 -9.75 10.98 11.89
C ALA A 1048 -8.46 11.23 11.08
N THR A 1049 -7.43 10.44 11.36
CA THR A 1049 -6.14 10.44 10.65
C THR A 1049 -6.21 9.61 9.36
N LEU A 1050 -6.98 8.51 9.39
CA LEU A 1050 -7.45 7.72 8.25
C LEU A 1050 -8.48 8.53 7.47
N LEU A 1051 -9.28 9.44 8.03
CA LEU A 1051 -10.17 10.29 7.21
C LEU A 1051 -9.34 11.30 6.45
N LYS A 1052 -8.29 11.86 7.04
CA LYS A 1052 -7.35 12.74 6.33
C LYS A 1052 -6.53 11.94 5.30
N ALA A 1053 -6.19 10.69 5.59
CA ALA A 1053 -5.50 9.80 4.64
C ALA A 1053 -6.44 9.21 3.57
N THR A 1054 -7.68 8.89 3.88
CA THR A 1054 -8.74 8.38 3.00
C THR A 1054 -9.34 9.51 2.19
N ARG A 1055 -9.45 10.72 2.73
CA ARG A 1055 -9.72 11.95 1.96
C ARG A 1055 -8.55 12.23 1.03
N SER A 1056 -7.31 11.98 1.42
CA SER A 1056 -6.16 12.04 0.50
C SER A 1056 -6.13 10.87 -0.51
N ILE A 1057 -6.60 9.67 -0.17
CA ILE A 1057 -6.75 8.56 -1.13
C ILE A 1057 -7.91 8.86 -2.11
N VAL A 1058 -9.02 9.40 -1.63
CA VAL A 1058 -10.19 9.81 -2.43
C VAL A 1058 -9.83 11.02 -3.29
N LEU A 1059 -9.14 12.03 -2.75
CA LEU A 1059 -8.61 13.17 -3.52
C LEU A 1059 -7.49 12.73 -4.47
N GLY A 1060 -6.70 11.71 -4.12
CA GLY A 1060 -5.65 11.13 -4.97
C GLY A 1060 -6.23 10.29 -6.12
N VAL A 1061 -7.32 9.58 -5.88
CA VAL A 1061 -8.09 8.85 -6.90
C VAL A 1061 -8.88 9.81 -7.79
N ILE A 1062 -9.51 10.85 -7.21
CA ILE A 1062 -10.18 11.92 -7.96
C ILE A 1062 -9.15 12.72 -8.77
N ALA A 1063 -7.97 12.99 -8.22
CA ALA A 1063 -6.86 13.64 -8.92
C ALA A 1063 -6.30 12.79 -10.06
N HIS A 1064 -6.10 11.49 -9.82
CA HIS A 1064 -5.67 10.53 -10.84
C HIS A 1064 -6.71 10.43 -11.96
N HIS A 1065 -7.99 10.40 -11.61
CA HIS A 1065 -9.10 10.36 -12.58
C HIS A 1065 -9.23 11.65 -13.40
N ASN A 1066 -8.79 12.79 -12.86
CA ASN A 1066 -8.82 14.09 -13.52
C ASN A 1066 -7.50 14.49 -14.22
N GLY A 1067 -6.45 13.66 -14.17
CA GLY A 1067 -5.17 13.92 -14.84
C GLY A 1067 -4.18 14.79 -14.05
N TYR A 1068 -4.29 14.80 -12.71
CA TYR A 1068 -3.44 15.57 -11.79
C TYR A 1068 -2.46 14.65 -11.07
N GLU A 1069 -1.48 14.13 -11.79
CA GLU A 1069 -0.58 13.06 -11.32
C GLU A 1069 0.27 13.44 -10.10
N LYS A 1070 0.64 14.71 -9.93
CA LYS A 1070 1.36 15.16 -8.73
C LYS A 1070 0.45 15.35 -7.52
N GLN A 1071 -0.84 15.64 -7.74
CA GLN A 1071 -1.87 15.59 -6.69
C GLN A 1071 -2.19 14.15 -6.30
N ALA A 1072 -2.25 13.25 -7.28
CA ALA A 1072 -2.39 11.82 -7.03
C ALA A 1072 -1.20 11.32 -6.20
N ASN A 1073 0.04 11.54 -6.62
CA ASN A 1073 1.24 11.14 -5.87
C ASN A 1073 1.43 11.93 -4.56
N GLY A 1074 0.99 13.19 -4.51
CA GLY A 1074 1.02 14.07 -3.33
C GLY A 1074 -0.02 13.70 -2.28
N HIS A 1075 -1.21 13.28 -2.70
CA HIS A 1075 -2.26 12.81 -1.81
C HIS A 1075 -2.09 11.34 -1.46
N PHE A 1076 -1.52 10.50 -2.34
CA PHE A 1076 -1.05 9.18 -1.93
C PHE A 1076 0.10 9.32 -0.93
N SER A 1077 1.12 10.15 -1.20
CA SER A 1077 2.19 10.38 -0.22
C SER A 1077 1.74 11.10 1.06
N ALA A 1078 0.77 12.03 1.02
CA ALA A 1078 0.20 12.68 2.21
C ALA A 1078 -0.76 11.76 2.99
N ALA A 1079 -1.49 10.86 2.31
CA ALA A 1079 -2.18 9.74 2.94
C ALA A 1079 -1.19 8.87 3.70
N TRP A 1080 -0.02 8.66 3.11
CA TRP A 1080 1.06 7.89 3.71
C TRP A 1080 1.88 8.64 4.77
N VAL A 1081 2.02 9.97 4.71
CA VAL A 1081 2.62 10.83 5.75
C VAL A 1081 1.67 11.01 6.94
N GLY A 1082 0.37 11.06 6.70
CA GLY A 1082 -0.68 10.92 7.72
C GLY A 1082 -0.62 9.55 8.38
N LEU A 1083 -0.37 8.47 7.61
CA LEU A 1083 -0.05 7.12 8.08
C LEU A 1083 1.35 7.00 8.72
N ILE A 1084 2.31 7.90 8.46
CA ILE A 1084 3.64 7.95 9.12
C ILE A 1084 3.56 8.71 10.46
N SER A 1085 2.68 9.70 10.54
CA SER A 1085 2.30 10.35 11.80
C SER A 1085 1.45 9.39 12.66
N LEU A 1086 0.60 8.60 12.00
CA LEU A 1086 0.08 7.35 12.54
C LEU A 1086 1.24 6.42 12.90
N TYR A 1087 2.25 6.16 12.07
CA TYR A 1087 3.35 5.22 12.34
C TYR A 1087 4.23 5.58 13.55
N VAL A 1088 4.19 6.79 14.11
CA VAL A 1088 4.81 7.05 15.42
C VAL A 1088 3.82 6.79 16.58
N GLY A 1089 2.50 6.75 16.31
CA GLY A 1089 1.40 6.44 17.23
C GLY A 1089 0.55 5.16 16.99
N THR A 1090 0.77 4.39 15.91
CA THR A 1090 0.11 3.13 15.50
C THR A 1090 1.09 2.02 15.17
N VAL A 1091 2.38 2.29 15.32
CA VAL A 1091 3.34 1.28 15.76
C VAL A 1091 2.97 0.66 17.11
N ALA A 1092 1.94 1.23 17.75
CA ALA A 1092 1.28 0.72 18.90
C ALA A 1092 0.03 -0.17 18.66
N GLY A 1093 -0.18 -0.82 17.50
CA GLY A 1093 -1.22 -1.86 17.46
C GLY A 1093 -1.64 -2.47 16.12
N ILE A 1094 -1.77 -3.82 16.11
CA ILE A 1094 -2.35 -4.78 15.11
C ILE A 1094 -1.50 -5.01 13.85
N GLY A 1095 -1.21 -6.23 13.35
CA GLY A 1095 -1.75 -7.57 13.61
C GLY A 1095 -2.08 -8.32 12.30
N GLY A 1096 -1.17 -9.08 11.68
CA GLY A 1096 -1.45 -10.03 10.58
C GLY A 1096 -0.24 -10.63 9.84
N ALA A 1097 0.16 -11.88 10.16
CA ALA A 1097 1.43 -12.48 9.74
C ALA A 1097 1.45 -13.27 8.40
N ASN A 1098 0.31 -13.63 7.81
CA ASN A 1098 0.30 -14.58 6.67
C ASN A 1098 0.24 -13.95 5.27
N ALA A 1099 0.02 -12.64 5.14
CA ALA A 1099 -0.05 -11.98 3.84
C ALA A 1099 1.36 -11.63 3.28
N GLY A 1100 2.30 -11.20 4.14
CA GLY A 1100 3.55 -10.55 3.73
C GLY A 1100 4.53 -11.41 2.91
N LEU A 1101 4.62 -12.71 3.19
CA LEU A 1101 5.49 -13.63 2.42
C LEU A 1101 4.99 -13.83 0.98
N SER A 1102 3.67 -13.81 0.75
CA SER A 1102 3.11 -13.83 -0.61
C SER A 1102 3.36 -12.51 -1.35
N HIS A 1103 3.30 -11.37 -0.65
CA HIS A 1103 3.50 -10.05 -1.25
C HIS A 1103 4.95 -9.75 -1.67
N LEU A 1104 5.96 -10.33 -1.01
CA LEU A 1104 7.37 -10.10 -1.36
C LEU A 1104 7.77 -10.80 -2.67
N SER A 1105 7.24 -12.00 -2.93
CA SER A 1105 7.37 -12.63 -4.26
C SER A 1105 6.66 -11.81 -5.34
N ARG A 1106 5.50 -11.24 -5.02
CA ARG A 1106 4.75 -10.34 -5.91
C ARG A 1106 5.51 -9.06 -6.24
N ILE A 1107 6.32 -8.48 -5.36
CA ILE A 1107 7.09 -7.25 -5.66
C ILE A 1107 8.12 -7.48 -6.78
N ASN A 1108 8.77 -8.65 -6.82
CA ASN A 1108 9.68 -8.99 -7.92
C ASN A 1108 8.93 -9.17 -9.24
N ASP A 1109 7.75 -9.79 -9.20
CA ASP A 1109 6.91 -9.97 -10.38
C ASP A 1109 6.30 -8.65 -10.85
N PHE A 1110 5.89 -7.76 -9.93
CA PHE A 1110 5.47 -6.39 -10.23
C PHE A 1110 6.61 -5.55 -10.79
N ALA A 1111 7.84 -5.70 -10.30
CA ALA A 1111 9.02 -5.03 -10.85
C ALA A 1111 9.22 -5.41 -12.32
N GLY A 1112 9.14 -6.72 -12.62
CA GLY A 1112 9.16 -7.22 -14.00
C GLY A 1112 8.03 -6.65 -14.84
N ILE A 1113 6.79 -6.73 -14.35
CA ILE A 1113 5.60 -6.25 -15.06
C ILE A 1113 5.65 -4.74 -15.33
N VAL A 1114 5.96 -3.92 -14.32
CA VAL A 1114 6.11 -2.46 -14.47
C VAL A 1114 7.22 -2.15 -15.47
N SER A 1115 8.32 -2.90 -15.44
CA SER A 1115 9.40 -2.73 -16.41
C SER A 1115 8.95 -3.04 -17.84
N THR A 1116 8.20 -4.13 -18.04
CA THR A 1116 7.63 -4.49 -19.35
C THR A 1116 6.56 -3.51 -19.83
N VAL A 1117 5.75 -2.97 -18.90
CA VAL A 1117 4.70 -1.98 -19.22
C VAL A 1117 5.29 -0.66 -19.64
N THR A 1118 6.20 -0.13 -18.82
CA THR A 1118 6.71 1.24 -18.96
C THR A 1118 7.91 1.31 -19.89
N GLY A 1119 8.67 0.22 -20.04
CA GLY A 1119 9.95 0.18 -20.73
C GLY A 1119 11.11 0.72 -19.90
N VAL A 1120 10.89 1.02 -18.61
CA VAL A 1120 11.92 1.48 -17.66
C VAL A 1120 12.31 0.30 -16.78
N GLU A 1121 13.60 0.01 -16.62
CA GLU A 1121 14.03 -1.04 -15.70
C GLU A 1121 13.77 -0.60 -14.25
N VAL A 1122 12.72 -1.16 -13.64
CA VAL A 1122 12.33 -0.90 -12.27
C VAL A 1122 12.82 -2.02 -11.39
N GLY A 1123 13.77 -1.71 -10.50
CA GLY A 1123 14.29 -2.67 -9.54
C GLY A 1123 13.34 -2.88 -8.35
N VAL A 1124 13.45 -4.07 -7.75
CA VAL A 1124 12.75 -4.46 -6.51
C VAL A 1124 12.95 -3.43 -5.41
N ASN A 1125 14.16 -2.88 -5.27
CA ASN A 1125 14.46 -1.86 -4.26
C ASN A 1125 13.66 -0.56 -4.48
N TYR A 1126 13.47 -0.13 -5.73
CA TYR A 1126 12.66 1.05 -6.04
C TYR A 1126 11.18 0.78 -5.79
N LEU A 1127 10.65 -0.37 -6.21
CA LEU A 1127 9.27 -0.73 -5.88
C LEU A 1127 9.07 -0.92 -4.39
N THR A 1128 10.02 -1.48 -3.64
CA THR A 1128 9.96 -1.57 -2.17
C THR A 1128 10.14 -0.20 -1.50
N TYR A 1129 10.80 0.76 -2.15
CA TYR A 1129 10.86 2.14 -1.67
C TYR A 1129 9.55 2.89 -1.91
N VAL A 1130 8.95 2.75 -3.10
CA VAL A 1130 7.65 3.33 -3.45
C VAL A 1130 6.53 2.65 -2.65
N ALA A 1131 6.56 1.32 -2.57
CA ALA A 1131 5.69 0.51 -1.74
C ALA A 1131 5.97 0.74 -0.26
N GLY A 1132 7.21 0.90 0.20
CA GLY A 1132 7.53 1.20 1.60
C GLY A 1132 7.13 2.63 2.01
N ARG A 1133 7.05 3.54 1.03
CA ARG A 1133 6.37 4.83 1.16
C ARG A 1133 4.85 4.69 1.17
N SER A 1134 4.30 3.56 0.76
CA SER A 1134 2.87 3.30 0.62
C SER A 1134 2.34 2.01 1.28
N LEU A 1135 3.11 1.38 2.16
CA LEU A 1135 2.83 0.11 2.84
C LEU A 1135 3.85 0.02 3.99
N ALA A 1136 3.41 0.35 5.19
CA ALA A 1136 4.04 -0.18 6.39
C ALA A 1136 3.64 -1.66 6.45
N SER A 1137 4.48 -2.53 5.89
CA SER A 1137 4.29 -3.98 5.94
C SER A 1137 4.46 -4.49 7.38
N THR A 1138 3.47 -4.29 8.26
CA THR A 1138 3.42 -4.98 9.55
C THR A 1138 3.07 -6.44 9.30
N THR A 1139 4.08 -7.31 9.27
CA THR A 1139 3.94 -8.78 9.30
C THR A 1139 3.75 -9.31 10.72
N GLY A 1140 3.49 -8.44 11.68
CA GLY A 1140 3.40 -8.80 13.09
C GLY A 1140 2.01 -9.21 13.53
N SER A 1141 1.85 -10.35 14.19
CA SER A 1141 0.69 -10.61 15.07
C SER A 1141 0.92 -9.94 16.42
N VAL A 1142 -0.12 -9.30 16.97
CA VAL A 1142 -0.12 -8.76 18.33
C VAL A 1142 -1.19 -9.49 19.13
N THR A 1143 -0.86 -9.89 20.36
CA THR A 1143 -1.82 -10.48 21.28
C THR A 1143 -1.58 -9.90 22.66
N THR A 1144 -2.63 -9.33 23.26
CA THR A 1144 -2.57 -8.81 24.63
C THR A 1144 -3.68 -9.42 25.46
N SER A 1145 -3.36 -9.85 26.68
CA SER A 1145 -4.32 -10.43 27.63
C SER A 1145 -4.06 -9.96 29.06
N ILE A 1146 -5.09 -10.07 29.89
CA ILE A 1146 -5.04 -9.75 31.33
C ILE A 1146 -5.09 -11.06 32.11
N ARG A 1147 -4.19 -11.22 33.08
CA ARG A 1147 -4.20 -12.32 34.05
C ARG A 1147 -4.55 -11.85 35.45
#